data_AF-A0A2E6CKY5-F1
#
_entry.id   AF-A0A2E6CKY5-F1
#
_cell.length_a   1.000
_cell.length_b   1.000
_cell.length_c   1.000
_cell.angle_alpha   90.00
_cell.angle_beta   90.00
_cell.angle_gamma   90.00
#
_symmetry.space_group_name_H-M   'P 1'
#
loop_
_entity.id
_entity.type
_entity.pdbx_description
1 polymer ?
#
loop_
_entity_poly.entity_id
_entity_poly.type
_entity_poly.pdbx_seq_one_letter_code
_entity_poly.pdbx_strand_id
1 'polypeptide(L)'
;MDPIELSEVLSSIAQNYSSTPVIIQTDFGDIQTTTGEVGIKVHIEETFKKVLELSDVPLIAEPFHWVKNLFSKRSSPIAVQLLDDSNYEFPEMLTMSNLEAIEPVWQVENGQVTFTKGIPAQIFNPAAIRRSIFLAAATGASPIVVDADATEIRPAISDSEAAKFAEGINGLTEAGLTIIVGQRTHTFSPEEIRNWLIFSLKEEQPTWKLNYPLVRGAIGDQLGGIVADKNEVPEIVVKDGELSIVNLSAKACCEEDSVDLIYQAISNGDSSVNLELIDITDGMDELLMAYGVSELISEATTPHPCCQSRVTNIQRFAELIQGTIIGPGDSLSLNQAIGERTEAKGFVEAGVIVNGELTEDVGGGISQFATTFFQAAFYGGLDIVQYFPHTIWFSRYADFEGRKGIESTISWPSPNLEVKNISPFPILVWPTWTSTSLTVSLYSTQYAETGVSNQRSTMSDQCEIITTTRRRLLPDASEELDTFTARYQPENGIGCNGEPTYPRPPDPPMNVEVETGDSQITVFWDIPEPEGDFDITEYFPITSYTATASPGGNSCTTTELSCVISDLENGLAYTFVVIATNSEGDSEDSEPSIEITPAPTPEPTPTPEPTPEPTPEPTPTPEPTPEPTPEPTPTPEP
;
A
#
# COMPACT_ATOMS: atom_id res chain seq x y z
N MET A 1 -3.80 65.00 -33.98
CA MET A 1 -4.24 63.96 -33.06
C MET A 1 -5.16 64.66 -32.07
N ASP A 2 -6.42 64.26 -32.05
CA ASP A 2 -7.39 64.78 -31.07
C ASP A 2 -6.98 64.29 -29.66
N PRO A 3 -7.30 64.98 -28.54
CA PRO A 3 -6.89 64.56 -27.20
C PRO A 3 -7.35 63.15 -26.82
N ILE A 4 -8.46 62.68 -27.41
CA ILE A 4 -8.98 61.32 -27.22
C ILE A 4 -8.03 60.29 -27.87
N GLU A 5 -7.65 60.50 -29.13
CA GLU A 5 -6.70 59.63 -29.85
C GLU A 5 -5.32 59.59 -29.16
N LEU A 6 -4.84 60.74 -28.66
CA LEU A 6 -3.56 60.81 -27.95
C LEU A 6 -3.61 60.04 -26.61
N SER A 7 -4.75 60.08 -25.92
CA SER A 7 -4.95 59.30 -24.68
C SER A 7 -4.93 57.78 -24.94
N GLU A 8 -5.56 57.32 -26.02
CA GLU A 8 -5.55 55.90 -26.42
C GLU A 8 -4.14 55.42 -26.81
N VAL A 9 -3.40 56.24 -27.57
CA VAL A 9 -2.00 55.96 -27.94
C VAL A 9 -1.11 55.91 -26.70
N LEU A 10 -1.24 56.85 -25.76
CA LEU A 10 -0.46 56.85 -24.52
C LEU A 10 -0.81 55.67 -23.61
N SER A 11 -2.06 55.22 -23.61
CA SER A 11 -2.49 54.02 -22.87
C SER A 11 -1.86 52.75 -23.46
N SER A 12 -1.84 52.63 -24.79
CA SER A 12 -1.16 51.51 -25.47
C SER A 12 0.36 51.53 -25.23
N ILE A 13 0.99 52.72 -25.26
CA ILE A 13 2.40 52.88 -24.91
C ILE A 13 2.64 52.49 -23.46
N ALA A 14 1.78 52.88 -22.52
CA ALA A 14 1.91 52.52 -21.11
C ALA A 14 1.81 51.00 -20.88
N GLN A 15 0.90 50.32 -21.58
CA GLN A 15 0.73 48.86 -21.51
C GLN A 15 1.91 48.10 -22.12
N ASN A 16 2.47 48.58 -23.24
CA ASN A 16 3.68 47.98 -23.81
C ASN A 16 4.89 48.25 -22.91
N TYR A 17 4.96 49.46 -22.35
CA TYR A 17 6.05 49.87 -21.49
C TYR A 17 6.10 49.03 -20.22
N SER A 18 4.97 48.63 -19.64
CA SER A 18 4.93 47.76 -18.45
C SER A 18 5.51 46.36 -18.70
N SER A 19 5.63 45.95 -19.97
CA SER A 19 6.26 44.69 -20.36
C SER A 19 7.75 44.86 -20.73
N THR A 20 8.33 46.04 -20.50
CA THR A 20 9.75 46.29 -20.82
C THR A 20 10.62 45.38 -19.95
N PRO A 21 11.51 44.57 -20.55
CA PRO A 21 12.36 43.66 -19.79
C PRO A 21 13.32 44.41 -18.87
N VAL A 22 13.42 43.93 -17.64
CA VAL A 22 14.37 44.37 -16.63
C VAL A 22 15.24 43.16 -16.26
N ILE A 23 16.55 43.35 -16.32
CA ILE A 23 17.57 42.37 -15.92
C ILE A 23 18.26 42.93 -14.68
N ILE A 24 18.10 42.24 -13.56
CA ILE A 24 18.76 42.54 -12.30
C ILE A 24 19.94 41.59 -12.18
N GLN A 25 21.15 42.12 -12.36
CA GLN A 25 22.39 41.35 -12.30
C GLN A 25 22.78 41.14 -10.84
N THR A 26 23.02 39.90 -10.46
CA THR A 26 23.52 39.52 -9.14
C THR A 26 24.74 38.61 -9.30
N ASP A 27 25.58 38.52 -8.28
CA ASP A 27 26.75 37.64 -8.28
C ASP A 27 26.41 36.14 -8.42
N PHE A 28 25.13 35.77 -8.32
CA PHE A 28 24.63 34.39 -8.30
C PHE A 28 23.72 34.07 -9.49
N GLY A 29 23.49 35.03 -10.38
CA GLY A 29 22.67 34.88 -11.59
C GLY A 29 21.81 36.10 -11.88
N ASP A 30 21.40 36.23 -13.15
CA ASP A 30 20.53 37.32 -13.59
C ASP A 30 19.07 37.02 -13.25
N ILE A 31 18.39 37.95 -12.58
CA ILE A 31 16.95 37.88 -12.29
C ILE A 31 16.21 38.70 -13.35
N GLN A 32 15.26 38.05 -14.03
CA GLN A 32 14.43 38.70 -15.05
C GLN A 32 13.08 39.11 -14.47
N THR A 33 12.65 40.32 -14.81
CA THR A 33 11.34 40.88 -14.43
C THR A 33 10.94 41.92 -15.46
N THR A 34 9.86 42.65 -15.21
CA THR A 34 9.39 43.75 -16.06
C THR A 34 9.23 45.04 -15.27
N THR A 35 9.25 46.18 -15.96
CA THR A 35 8.96 47.50 -15.37
C THR A 35 7.62 47.53 -14.64
N GLY A 36 6.60 46.83 -15.16
CA GLY A 36 5.28 46.71 -14.54
C GLY A 36 5.34 45.97 -13.20
N GLU A 37 6.00 44.82 -13.16
CA GLU A 37 6.18 43.99 -11.96
C GLU A 37 6.93 44.77 -10.85
N VAL A 38 7.96 45.54 -11.20
CA VAL A 38 8.70 46.35 -10.22
C VAL A 38 8.04 47.70 -9.90
N GLY A 39 6.80 47.92 -10.37
CA GLY A 39 5.99 49.08 -10.06
C GLY A 39 6.50 50.38 -10.68
N ILE A 40 7.00 50.33 -11.91
CA ILE A 40 7.39 51.47 -12.75
C ILE A 40 6.42 51.56 -13.92
N LYS A 41 5.73 52.69 -14.06
CA LYS A 41 4.79 52.94 -15.16
C LYS A 41 5.07 54.23 -15.90
N VAL A 42 4.48 54.36 -17.08
CA VAL A 42 4.43 55.64 -17.79
C VAL A 42 3.57 56.63 -17.00
N HIS A 43 4.12 57.82 -16.74
CA HIS A 43 3.38 58.94 -16.19
C HIS A 43 2.60 59.60 -17.33
N ILE A 44 1.36 59.15 -17.54
CA ILE A 44 0.52 59.55 -18.70
C ILE A 44 0.35 61.07 -18.76
N GLU A 45 -0.02 61.71 -17.64
CA GLU A 45 -0.26 63.17 -17.61
C GLU A 45 0.99 63.99 -17.96
N GLU A 46 2.14 63.62 -17.41
CA GLU A 46 3.40 64.32 -17.65
C GLU A 46 3.93 64.06 -19.06
N THR A 47 3.74 62.83 -19.56
CA THR A 47 4.05 62.51 -20.97
C THR A 47 3.16 63.31 -21.91
N PHE A 48 1.87 63.43 -21.60
CA PHE A 48 0.92 64.22 -22.38
C PHE A 48 1.33 65.71 -22.42
N LYS A 49 1.73 66.30 -21.29
CA LYS A 49 2.26 67.68 -21.24
C LYS A 49 3.50 67.85 -22.13
N LYS A 50 4.48 66.94 -22.01
CA LYS A 50 5.70 66.96 -22.83
C LYS A 50 5.43 66.80 -24.32
N VAL A 51 4.38 66.07 -24.70
CA VAL A 51 3.94 65.96 -26.10
C VAL A 51 3.28 67.26 -26.57
N LEU A 52 2.46 67.90 -25.74
CA LEU A 52 1.81 69.17 -26.06
C LEU A 52 2.80 70.33 -26.21
N GLU A 53 3.85 70.38 -25.38
CA GLU A 53 4.93 71.38 -25.46
C GLU A 53 5.69 71.36 -26.80
N LEU A 54 5.65 70.26 -27.55
CA LEU A 54 6.20 70.21 -28.90
C LEU A 54 5.37 70.98 -29.93
N SER A 55 4.19 71.49 -29.56
CA SER A 55 3.23 72.17 -30.42
C SER A 55 3.27 73.70 -30.24
N ASP A 56 4.45 74.31 -30.27
CA ASP A 56 4.58 75.78 -30.32
C ASP A 56 4.26 76.34 -31.71
N VAL A 57 2.96 76.46 -32.05
CA VAL A 57 2.51 77.32 -33.15
C VAL A 57 1.30 78.16 -32.70
N PRO A 58 1.39 79.51 -32.72
CA PRO A 58 0.25 80.38 -32.44
C PRO A 58 -0.81 80.24 -33.55
N LEU A 59 -2.09 80.23 -33.18
CA LEU A 59 -3.28 80.04 -34.04
C LEU A 59 -3.47 81.08 -35.18
N ILE A 60 -2.54 82.01 -35.42
CA ILE A 60 -2.68 83.10 -36.39
C ILE A 60 -1.35 83.35 -37.14
N ALA A 61 -0.90 82.39 -37.97
CA ALA A 61 0.11 82.64 -39.02
C ALA A 61 0.10 81.56 -40.13
N GLU A 62 -0.46 81.93 -41.29
CA GLU A 62 -0.34 81.40 -42.66
C GLU A 62 -0.74 79.94 -43.05
N PRO A 63 -1.51 79.74 -44.15
CA PRO A 63 -2.14 78.46 -44.52
C PRO A 63 -1.25 77.40 -45.21
N PHE A 64 0.07 77.60 -45.36
CA PHE A 64 0.94 76.68 -46.13
C PHE A 64 2.12 76.06 -45.36
N HIS A 65 2.24 76.27 -44.04
CA HIS A 65 3.32 75.67 -43.24
C HIS A 65 3.03 74.25 -42.72
N TRP A 66 1.76 73.81 -42.74
CA TRP A 66 1.34 72.48 -42.28
C TRP A 66 1.81 71.34 -43.21
N VAL A 67 2.02 71.60 -44.50
CA VAL A 67 2.43 70.57 -45.49
C VAL A 67 3.89 70.11 -45.27
N LYS A 68 4.78 70.97 -44.75
CA LYS A 68 6.18 70.59 -44.47
C LYS A 68 6.34 69.94 -43.08
N ASN A 69 5.47 70.31 -42.12
CA ASN A 69 5.41 69.69 -40.80
C ASN A 69 4.64 68.35 -40.78
N LEU A 70 3.84 68.06 -41.82
CA LEU A 70 3.18 66.76 -42.02
C LEU A 70 4.16 65.59 -42.24
N PHE A 71 5.39 65.87 -42.67
CA PHE A 71 6.40 64.84 -42.97
C PHE A 71 7.62 64.89 -42.03
N SER A 72 7.63 65.75 -41.01
CA SER A 72 8.70 65.79 -40.01
C SER A 72 8.34 64.90 -38.82
N LYS A 73 9.11 63.84 -38.59
CA LYS A 73 9.01 63.05 -37.34
C LYS A 73 9.43 63.93 -36.17
N ARG A 74 8.55 64.08 -35.16
CA ARG A 74 8.87 64.71 -33.88
C ARG A 74 8.97 63.62 -32.82
N SER A 75 9.95 63.73 -31.93
CA SER A 75 10.15 62.80 -30.82
C SER A 75 9.86 63.53 -29.52
N SER A 76 9.05 62.94 -28.65
CA SER A 76 8.83 63.42 -27.28
C SER A 76 9.36 62.38 -26.30
N PRO A 77 10.07 62.78 -25.23
CA PRO A 77 10.45 61.85 -24.18
C PRO A 77 9.21 61.39 -23.39
N ILE A 78 9.15 60.10 -23.08
CA ILE A 78 8.14 59.54 -22.18
C ILE A 78 8.55 59.86 -20.74
N ALA A 79 7.61 60.33 -19.93
CA ALA A 79 7.82 60.45 -18.48
C ALA A 79 7.46 59.11 -17.82
N VAL A 80 8.30 58.65 -16.91
CA VAL A 80 8.05 57.45 -16.10
C VAL A 80 7.86 57.86 -14.64
N GLN A 81 7.08 57.08 -13.90
CA GLN A 81 6.86 57.29 -12.47
C GLN A 81 7.02 55.98 -11.71
N LEU A 82 7.46 56.13 -10.46
CA LEU A 82 7.46 55.07 -9.47
C LEU A 82 6.09 55.03 -8.78
N LEU A 83 5.53 53.84 -8.57
CA LEU A 83 4.29 53.67 -7.78
C LEU A 83 4.58 53.77 -6.27
N ASP A 84 3.80 54.56 -5.55
CA ASP A 84 3.90 54.65 -4.09
C ASP A 84 3.09 53.55 -3.36
N ASP A 85 2.30 52.76 -4.08
CA ASP A 85 1.51 51.65 -3.52
C ASP A 85 2.35 50.39 -3.25
N SER A 86 1.86 49.53 -2.37
CA SER A 86 2.46 48.22 -2.05
C SER A 86 2.03 47.11 -3.01
N ASN A 87 1.38 47.45 -4.14
CA ASN A 87 0.76 46.48 -5.07
C ASN A 87 1.67 46.19 -6.28
N TYR A 88 2.98 46.14 -6.06
CA TYR A 88 3.94 45.69 -7.07
C TYR A 88 4.52 44.34 -6.64
N GLU A 89 4.72 43.45 -7.61
CA GLU A 89 5.23 42.11 -7.39
C GLU A 89 6.72 42.11 -7.72
N PHE A 90 7.53 42.43 -6.71
CA PHE A 90 8.96 42.18 -6.81
C PHE A 90 9.20 40.66 -6.75
N PRO A 91 10.14 40.10 -7.52
CA PRO A 91 10.45 38.67 -7.46
C PRO A 91 10.66 38.20 -6.02
N GLU A 92 10.05 37.07 -5.62
CA GLU A 92 10.09 36.56 -4.23
C GLU A 92 11.52 36.47 -3.69
N MET A 93 12.46 36.03 -4.54
CA MET A 93 13.89 35.93 -4.23
C MET A 93 14.52 37.25 -3.72
N LEU A 94 13.96 38.41 -4.09
CA LEU A 94 14.46 39.72 -3.70
C LEU A 94 13.73 40.31 -2.49
N THR A 95 12.57 39.76 -2.09
CA THR A 95 11.70 40.32 -1.03
C THR A 95 11.71 39.52 0.27
N MET A 96 12.30 38.32 0.27
CA MET A 96 12.47 37.52 1.46
C MET A 96 13.32 38.26 2.51
N SER A 97 12.66 38.71 3.57
CA SER A 97 13.29 39.54 4.61
C SER A 97 13.88 38.73 5.78
N ASN A 98 13.58 37.43 5.85
CA ASN A 98 13.95 36.51 6.93
C ASN A 98 14.63 35.23 6.40
N LEU A 99 15.58 35.37 5.46
CA LEU A 99 16.39 34.24 5.02
C LEU A 99 17.47 33.94 6.07
N GLU A 100 17.51 32.70 6.54
CA GLU A 100 18.58 32.17 7.37
C GLU A 100 19.59 31.41 6.52
N ALA A 101 20.87 31.48 6.88
CA ALA A 101 21.90 30.70 6.22
C ALA A 101 21.70 29.20 6.53
N ILE A 102 22.02 28.34 5.57
CA ILE A 102 21.98 26.89 5.78
C ILE A 102 23.32 26.47 6.36
N GLU A 103 23.31 25.86 7.54
CA GLU A 103 24.50 25.35 8.21
C GLU A 103 25.11 24.14 7.46
N PRO A 104 26.43 23.90 7.62
CA PRO A 104 27.04 22.68 7.11
C PRO A 104 26.46 21.43 7.77
N VAL A 105 26.45 20.32 7.03
CA VAL A 105 25.93 19.02 7.49
C VAL A 105 27.03 17.98 7.39
N TRP A 106 27.19 17.16 8.42
CA TRP A 106 28.17 16.07 8.45
C TRP A 106 27.52 14.74 8.12
N GLN A 107 28.27 13.89 7.43
CA GLN A 107 27.85 12.55 7.05
C GLN A 107 29.06 11.63 6.99
N VAL A 108 28.82 10.32 6.91
CA VAL A 108 29.88 9.33 6.68
C VAL A 108 29.89 8.97 5.20
N GLU A 109 31.04 9.14 4.55
CA GLU A 109 31.23 8.81 3.13
C GLU A 109 32.56 8.07 2.96
N ASN A 110 32.53 6.89 2.33
CA ASN A 110 33.69 6.00 2.19
C ASN A 110 34.41 5.74 3.54
N GLY A 111 33.61 5.52 4.59
CA GLY A 111 34.09 5.26 5.94
C GLY A 111 34.74 6.44 6.65
N GLN A 112 34.68 7.67 6.12
CA GLN A 112 35.20 8.89 6.75
C GLN A 112 34.07 9.87 7.04
N VAL A 113 34.16 10.60 8.14
CA VAL A 113 33.28 11.74 8.38
C VAL A 113 33.68 12.86 7.43
N THR A 114 32.74 13.26 6.57
CA THR A 114 32.85 14.39 5.66
C THR A 114 31.77 15.42 5.97
N PHE A 115 31.81 16.58 5.31
CA PHE A 115 30.76 17.58 5.47
C PHE A 115 30.39 18.21 4.13
N THR A 116 29.10 18.53 4.00
CA THR A 116 28.58 19.40 2.95
C THR A 116 28.64 20.84 3.44
N LYS A 117 29.14 21.73 2.59
CA LYS A 117 29.32 23.15 2.92
C LYS A 117 27.98 23.83 3.17
N GLY A 118 27.96 24.75 4.13
CA GLY A 118 26.81 25.62 4.38
C GLY A 118 26.57 26.59 3.22
N ILE A 119 25.33 27.04 3.09
CA ILE A 119 24.90 27.97 2.02
C ILE A 119 24.54 29.31 2.67
N PRO A 120 25.24 30.42 2.34
CA PRO A 120 24.88 31.74 2.83
C PRO A 120 23.47 32.18 2.41
N ALA A 121 22.77 32.87 3.30
CA ALA A 121 21.54 33.58 2.97
C ALA A 121 21.85 34.95 2.36
N GLN A 122 20.96 35.42 1.48
CA GLN A 122 21.12 36.69 0.78
C GLN A 122 19.96 37.61 1.08
N ILE A 123 20.28 38.82 1.54
CA ILE A 123 19.28 39.86 1.77
C ILE A 123 19.53 40.98 0.77
N PHE A 124 18.57 41.14 -0.12
CA PHE A 124 18.52 42.25 -1.06
C PHE A 124 17.80 43.45 -0.45
N ASN A 125 18.06 44.65 -0.97
CA ASN A 125 17.29 45.84 -0.63
C ASN A 125 16.36 46.21 -1.79
N PRO A 126 15.08 45.76 -1.76
CA PRO A 126 14.13 46.00 -2.84
C PRO A 126 13.99 47.48 -3.18
N ALA A 127 13.99 48.37 -2.17
CA ALA A 127 13.83 49.80 -2.39
C ALA A 127 15.03 50.41 -3.14
N ALA A 128 16.24 49.96 -2.83
CA ALA A 128 17.44 50.39 -3.54
C ALA A 128 17.45 49.89 -5.00
N ILE A 129 17.16 48.60 -5.21
CA ILE A 129 17.11 47.98 -6.55
C ILE A 129 16.04 48.67 -7.39
N ARG A 130 14.83 48.83 -6.83
CA ARG A 130 13.70 49.50 -7.50
C ARG A 130 14.04 50.94 -7.89
N ARG A 131 14.76 51.67 -7.04
CA ARG A 131 15.24 53.01 -7.36
C ARG A 131 16.26 53.01 -8.50
N SER A 132 17.18 52.05 -8.53
CA SER A 132 18.14 51.89 -9.63
C SER A 132 17.43 51.58 -10.94
N ILE A 133 16.43 50.69 -10.94
CA ILE A 133 15.62 50.39 -12.13
C ILE A 133 14.87 51.65 -12.59
N PHE A 134 14.29 52.43 -11.68
CA PHE A 134 13.62 53.69 -12.01
C PHE A 134 14.56 54.71 -12.68
N LEU A 135 15.78 54.85 -12.18
CA LEU A 135 16.78 55.76 -12.77
C LEU A 135 17.20 55.30 -14.17
N ALA A 136 17.39 53.99 -14.38
CA ALA A 136 17.73 53.42 -15.69
C ALA A 136 16.53 53.47 -16.67
N ALA A 137 15.31 53.24 -16.18
CA ALA A 137 14.07 53.42 -16.94
C ALA A 137 13.95 54.85 -17.50
N ALA A 138 14.31 55.86 -16.71
CA ALA A 138 14.25 57.26 -17.10
C ALA A 138 15.22 57.63 -18.25
N THR A 139 16.23 56.80 -18.55
CA THR A 139 17.14 57.02 -19.69
C THR A 139 16.62 56.40 -20.99
N GLY A 140 15.52 55.65 -20.96
CA GLY A 140 14.95 54.96 -22.12
C GLY A 140 15.69 53.68 -22.53
N ALA A 141 16.40 53.04 -21.59
CA ALA A 141 17.07 51.76 -21.83
C ALA A 141 16.05 50.62 -22.08
N SER A 142 16.37 49.69 -22.98
CA SER A 142 15.60 48.48 -23.24
C SER A 142 16.53 47.39 -23.83
N PRO A 143 16.80 46.28 -23.13
CA PRO A 143 16.35 45.98 -21.76
C PRO A 143 16.94 46.97 -20.75
N ILE A 144 16.26 47.13 -19.61
CA ILE A 144 16.82 47.87 -18.46
C ILE A 144 17.71 46.90 -17.70
N VAL A 145 18.98 47.26 -17.48
CA VAL A 145 19.93 46.40 -16.76
C VAL A 145 20.42 47.17 -15.54
N VAL A 146 20.35 46.54 -14.37
CA VAL A 146 20.84 47.11 -13.10
C VAL A 146 21.59 46.06 -12.30
N ASP A 147 22.62 46.50 -11.57
CA ASP A 147 23.29 45.65 -10.58
C ASP A 147 22.52 45.70 -9.24
N ALA A 148 22.42 44.56 -8.58
CA ALA A 148 21.85 44.43 -7.24
C ALA A 148 22.86 43.81 -6.27
N ASP A 149 23.33 44.62 -5.33
CA ASP A 149 24.17 44.15 -4.24
C ASP A 149 23.31 43.43 -3.19
N ALA A 150 23.76 42.25 -2.77
CA ALA A 150 23.19 41.51 -1.65
C ALA A 150 24.04 41.70 -0.39
N THR A 151 23.40 41.74 0.77
CA THR A 151 24.09 41.50 2.04
C THR A 151 24.04 40.02 2.34
N GLU A 152 25.21 39.39 2.48
CA GLU A 152 25.29 37.97 2.87
C GLU A 152 25.14 37.80 4.38
N ILE A 153 24.28 36.88 4.78
CA ILE A 153 24.32 36.25 6.10
C ILE A 153 25.01 34.91 5.92
N ARG A 154 26.17 34.75 6.56
CA ARG A 154 26.96 33.52 6.48
C ARG A 154 26.46 32.50 7.51
N PRO A 155 26.63 31.20 7.26
CA PRO A 155 26.44 30.18 8.28
C PRO A 155 27.25 30.53 9.53
N ALA A 156 26.69 30.23 10.70
CA ALA A 156 27.36 30.40 11.98
C ALA A 156 28.63 29.55 12.05
N ILE A 157 28.61 28.35 11.45
CA ILE A 157 29.77 27.46 11.39
C ILE A 157 30.49 27.65 10.06
N SER A 158 31.76 28.04 10.12
CA SER A 158 32.59 28.17 8.91
C SER A 158 32.99 26.82 8.33
N ASP A 159 33.28 26.78 7.02
CA ASP A 159 33.88 25.60 6.35
C ASP A 159 35.12 25.06 7.10
N SER A 160 35.92 25.96 7.69
CA SER A 160 37.11 25.55 8.44
C SER A 160 36.77 24.91 9.78
N GLU A 161 35.73 25.37 10.47
CA GLU A 161 35.27 24.76 11.72
C GLU A 161 34.61 23.41 11.46
N ALA A 162 33.82 23.32 10.39
CA ALA A 162 33.21 22.06 9.97
C ALA A 162 34.23 21.00 9.57
N ALA A 163 35.28 21.40 8.83
CA ALA A 163 36.39 20.52 8.49
C ALA A 163 37.14 20.02 9.75
N LYS A 164 37.41 20.92 10.71
CA LYS A 164 38.08 20.55 11.97
C LYS A 164 37.25 19.60 12.82
N PHE A 165 35.93 19.79 12.85
CA PHE A 165 35.04 18.87 13.55
C PHE A 165 35.10 17.48 12.92
N ALA A 166 34.96 17.39 11.59
CA ALA A 166 35.06 16.12 10.86
C ALA A 166 36.42 15.44 11.08
N GLU A 167 37.53 16.18 10.98
CA GLU A 167 38.89 15.69 11.25
C GLU A 167 39.04 15.20 12.69
N GLY A 168 38.47 15.92 13.65
CA GLY A 168 38.47 15.53 15.06
C GLY A 168 37.78 14.19 15.30
N ILE A 169 36.59 13.98 14.72
CA ILE A 169 35.87 12.70 14.83
C ILE A 169 36.63 11.57 14.12
N ASN A 170 37.18 11.83 12.93
CA ASN A 170 38.00 10.84 12.23
C ASN A 170 39.21 10.43 13.07
N GLY A 171 39.90 11.37 13.72
CA GLY A 171 41.02 11.09 14.62
C GLY A 171 40.61 10.32 15.87
N LEU A 172 39.50 10.68 16.52
CA LEU A 172 38.99 9.97 17.70
C LEU A 172 38.66 8.50 17.43
N THR A 173 38.23 8.19 16.21
CA THR A 173 37.77 6.85 15.81
C THR A 173 38.82 6.07 15.00
N GLU A 174 40.00 6.66 14.73
CA GLU A 174 41.02 6.09 13.84
C GLU A 174 41.53 4.71 14.30
N ALA A 175 41.62 4.49 15.61
CA ALA A 175 42.12 3.24 16.18
C ALA A 175 41.09 2.10 16.19
N GLY A 176 39.83 2.38 15.84
CA GLY A 176 38.72 1.49 16.14
C GLY A 176 38.44 1.42 17.64
N LEU A 177 37.61 0.47 18.07
CA LEU A 177 37.27 0.27 19.48
C LEU A 177 37.09 -1.21 19.76
N THR A 178 37.84 -1.69 20.76
CA THR A 178 37.70 -3.07 21.23
C THR A 178 36.65 -3.14 22.33
N ILE A 179 35.52 -3.78 22.06
CA ILE A 179 34.47 -4.01 23.04
C ILE A 179 34.67 -5.38 23.69
N ILE A 180 34.71 -5.40 25.02
CA ILE A 180 34.93 -6.59 25.83
C ILE A 180 33.68 -6.86 26.66
N VAL A 181 33.15 -8.07 26.53
CA VAL A 181 31.93 -8.53 27.21
C VAL A 181 32.21 -9.89 27.83
N GLY A 182 32.43 -9.94 29.15
CA GLY A 182 32.85 -11.16 29.84
C GLY A 182 34.17 -11.72 29.27
N GLN A 183 34.11 -12.86 28.57
CA GLN A 183 35.28 -13.46 27.89
C GLN A 183 35.30 -13.21 26.38
N ARG A 184 34.28 -12.55 25.82
CA ARG A 184 34.17 -12.27 24.39
C ARG A 184 34.77 -10.90 24.10
N THR A 185 35.42 -10.78 22.95
CA THR A 185 36.06 -9.54 22.54
C THR A 185 35.95 -9.38 21.04
N HIS A 186 35.60 -8.19 20.60
CA HIS A 186 35.50 -7.83 19.19
C HIS A 186 36.03 -6.42 19.01
N THR A 187 36.79 -6.21 17.94
CA THR A 187 37.33 -4.90 17.59
C THR A 187 36.56 -4.37 16.40
N PHE A 188 35.72 -3.37 16.66
CA PHE A 188 35.00 -2.66 15.61
C PHE A 188 35.95 -1.72 14.88
N SER A 189 35.87 -1.76 13.55
CA SER A 189 36.66 -0.91 12.67
C SER A 189 36.24 0.57 12.79
N PRO A 190 37.11 1.51 12.37
CA PRO A 190 36.76 2.93 12.34
C PRO A 190 35.48 3.23 11.55
N GLU A 191 35.26 2.51 10.44
CA GLU A 191 34.09 2.66 9.60
C GLU A 191 32.80 2.22 10.31
N GLU A 192 32.81 1.05 10.98
CA GLU A 192 31.66 0.57 11.75
C GLU A 192 31.27 1.54 12.85
N ILE A 193 32.26 2.09 13.57
CA ILE A 193 32.02 3.08 14.63
C ILE A 193 31.44 4.37 14.06
N ARG A 194 31.99 4.86 12.95
CA ARG A 194 31.51 6.10 12.31
C ARG A 194 30.08 5.96 11.82
N ASN A 195 29.70 4.78 11.34
CA ASN A 195 28.32 4.47 10.94
C ASN A 195 27.32 4.48 12.13
N TRP A 196 27.80 4.45 13.37
CA TRP A 196 26.96 4.65 14.55
C TRP A 196 26.73 6.12 14.90
N LEU A 197 27.41 7.08 14.26
CA LEU A 197 27.37 8.48 14.68
C LEU A 197 26.19 9.21 14.05
N ILE A 198 25.44 9.94 14.89
CA ILE A 198 24.43 10.91 14.45
C ILE A 198 24.98 12.30 14.75
N PHE A 199 25.08 13.12 13.71
CA PHE A 199 25.54 14.50 13.82
C PHE A 199 24.37 15.46 13.98
N SER A 200 24.53 16.47 14.83
CA SER A 200 23.53 17.52 15.02
C SER A 200 24.17 18.83 15.49
N LEU A 201 23.36 19.87 15.56
CA LEU A 201 23.74 21.15 16.15
C LEU A 201 23.07 21.31 17.51
N LYS A 202 23.86 21.67 18.53
CA LYS A 202 23.34 22.04 19.85
C LYS A 202 23.93 23.40 20.22
N GLU A 203 23.07 24.37 20.49
CA GLU A 203 23.49 25.76 20.79
C GLU A 203 24.44 26.32 19.71
N GLU A 204 24.12 26.09 18.43
CA GLU A 204 24.91 26.53 17.27
C GLU A 204 26.33 25.91 17.18
N GLN A 205 26.59 24.82 17.92
CA GLN A 205 27.86 24.09 17.86
C GLN A 205 27.64 22.67 17.34
N PRO A 206 28.58 22.15 16.52
CA PRO A 206 28.50 20.78 16.03
C PRO A 206 28.71 19.79 17.17
N THR A 207 27.81 18.81 17.26
CA THR A 207 27.88 17.72 18.23
C THR A 207 27.56 16.40 17.53
N TRP A 208 27.90 15.31 18.20
CA TRP A 208 27.55 13.96 17.78
C TRP A 208 26.95 13.18 18.96
N LYS A 209 26.19 12.15 18.65
CA LYS A 209 25.75 11.12 19.59
C LYS A 209 25.85 9.76 18.91
N LEU A 210 25.82 8.69 19.70
CA LEU A 210 25.67 7.35 19.16
C LEU A 210 24.21 7.10 18.76
N ASN A 211 24.03 6.31 17.71
CA ASN A 211 22.79 5.65 17.38
C ASN A 211 22.71 4.39 18.26
N TYR A 212 22.07 4.54 19.43
CA TYR A 212 21.95 3.49 20.46
C TYR A 212 21.46 2.17 19.85
N PRO A 213 20.40 2.18 19.02
CA PRO A 213 19.98 0.99 18.31
C PRO A 213 21.13 0.35 17.49
N LEU A 214 21.79 1.08 16.57
CA LEU A 214 22.84 0.49 15.71
C LEU A 214 24.02 -0.09 16.51
N VAL A 215 24.42 0.59 17.60
CA VAL A 215 25.46 0.10 18.50
C VAL A 215 25.06 -1.22 19.15
N ARG A 216 23.84 -1.30 19.69
CA ARG A 216 23.32 -2.52 20.34
C ARG A 216 23.23 -3.69 19.35
N GLY A 217 22.71 -3.45 18.14
CA GLY A 217 22.64 -4.46 17.09
C GLY A 217 24.02 -5.00 16.71
N ALA A 218 24.99 -4.11 16.48
CA ALA A 218 26.35 -4.51 16.11
C ALA A 218 27.06 -5.32 17.21
N ILE A 219 26.83 -4.98 18.49
CA ILE A 219 27.33 -5.77 19.62
C ILE A 219 26.64 -7.13 19.68
N GLY A 220 25.31 -7.17 19.51
CA GLY A 220 24.54 -8.40 19.46
C GLY A 220 25.03 -9.37 18.37
N ASP A 221 25.30 -8.84 17.17
CA ASP A 221 25.77 -9.61 16.02
C ASP A 221 27.19 -10.17 16.21
N GLN A 222 28.12 -9.35 16.68
CA GLN A 222 29.54 -9.73 16.75
C GLN A 222 29.93 -10.45 18.04
N LEU A 223 29.28 -10.09 19.15
CA LEU A 223 29.61 -10.59 20.49
C LEU A 223 28.54 -11.51 21.06
N GLY A 224 27.39 -11.67 20.40
CA GLY A 224 26.30 -12.58 20.77
C GLY A 224 25.48 -12.08 21.96
N GLY A 225 24.19 -11.79 21.73
CA GLY A 225 23.27 -11.24 22.73
C GLY A 225 23.07 -12.08 24.01
N ILE A 226 23.23 -13.42 23.94
CA ILE A 226 23.23 -14.29 25.12
C ILE A 226 24.58 -14.98 25.36
N VAL A 227 25.04 -14.92 26.61
CA VAL A 227 26.04 -15.81 27.22
C VAL A 227 25.29 -16.87 28.02
N ALA A 228 24.71 -17.84 27.32
CA ALA A 228 24.23 -19.06 27.97
C ALA A 228 25.47 -19.86 28.36
N ASP A 229 25.59 -20.23 29.64
CA ASP A 229 26.54 -21.27 30.01
C ASP A 229 26.14 -22.52 29.22
N LYS A 230 27.09 -23.10 28.49
CA LYS A 230 26.83 -24.12 27.46
C LYS A 230 25.85 -25.20 27.95
N ASN A 231 24.71 -25.32 27.26
CA ASN A 231 23.89 -26.52 27.00
C ASN A 231 22.38 -26.44 27.32
N GLU A 232 21.82 -25.30 27.71
CA GLU A 232 20.37 -25.18 27.94
C GLU A 232 19.74 -24.25 26.89
N VAL A 233 18.85 -24.80 26.05
CA VAL A 233 18.04 -24.02 25.11
C VAL A 233 16.90 -23.40 25.93
N PRO A 234 16.72 -22.07 25.92
CA PRO A 234 15.64 -21.45 26.68
C PRO A 234 14.27 -21.93 26.20
N GLU A 235 13.39 -22.25 27.13
CA GLU A 235 12.02 -22.66 26.85
C GLU A 235 11.07 -21.54 27.30
N ILE A 236 10.28 -21.00 26.36
CA ILE A 236 9.25 -20.02 26.65
C ILE A 236 8.02 -20.78 27.15
N VAL A 237 7.61 -20.54 28.39
CA VAL A 237 6.41 -21.13 28.99
C VAL A 237 5.46 -20.04 29.48
N VAL A 238 4.17 -20.24 29.25
CA VAL A 238 3.11 -19.37 29.78
C VAL A 238 2.69 -19.90 31.15
N LYS A 239 2.87 -19.10 32.20
CA LYS A 239 2.35 -19.38 33.54
C LYS A 239 1.40 -18.26 33.92
N ASP A 240 0.16 -18.62 34.25
CA ASP A 240 -0.88 -17.66 34.70
C ASP A 240 -1.18 -16.52 33.72
N GLY A 241 -0.98 -16.76 32.41
CA GLY A 241 -1.18 -15.74 31.36
C GLY A 241 -0.01 -14.77 31.20
N GLU A 242 1.06 -14.96 31.97
CA GLU A 242 2.29 -14.20 31.90
C GLU A 242 3.41 -15.06 31.31
N LEU A 243 4.25 -14.43 30.50
CA LEU A 243 5.37 -15.08 29.86
C LEU A 243 6.48 -15.34 30.87
N SER A 244 7.00 -16.57 30.89
CA SER A 244 8.22 -16.88 31.64
C SER A 244 9.16 -17.70 30.77
N ILE A 245 10.44 -17.36 30.74
CA ILE A 245 11.46 -18.23 30.17
C ILE A 245 11.93 -19.14 31.30
N VAL A 246 11.86 -20.45 31.10
CA VAL A 246 12.44 -21.43 32.02
C VAL A 246 13.72 -22.02 31.42
N ASN A 247 14.59 -22.51 32.30
CA ASN A 247 15.91 -23.07 31.95
C ASN A 247 16.88 -22.06 31.30
N LEU A 248 16.82 -20.80 31.72
CA LEU A 248 17.81 -19.80 31.35
C LEU A 248 18.71 -19.51 32.57
N SER A 249 19.90 -20.12 32.59
CA SER A 249 21.01 -19.68 33.43
C SER A 249 21.99 -18.89 32.56
N ALA A 250 21.50 -17.81 31.95
CA ALA A 250 22.27 -17.05 30.97
C ALA A 250 22.51 -15.62 31.41
N LYS A 251 23.71 -15.13 31.09
CA LYS A 251 24.03 -13.71 31.19
C LYS A 251 23.88 -13.07 29.83
N ALA A 252 23.41 -11.84 29.73
CA ALA A 252 23.30 -11.12 28.46
C ALA A 252 24.20 -9.91 28.38
N CYS A 253 24.55 -9.54 27.15
CA CYS A 253 25.07 -8.22 26.88
C CYS A 253 23.93 -7.27 26.53
N CYS A 254 23.89 -6.05 27.07
CA CYS A 254 24.69 -5.53 28.18
C CYS A 254 23.81 -4.50 28.93
N GLU A 255 24.23 -4.08 30.13
CA GLU A 255 23.52 -3.10 30.98
C GLU A 255 23.09 -1.83 30.21
N GLU A 256 22.04 -1.16 30.68
CA GLU A 256 21.40 -0.02 29.97
C GLU A 256 22.40 1.10 29.62
N ASP A 257 23.40 1.32 30.48
CA ASP A 257 24.46 2.32 30.36
C ASP A 257 25.59 1.95 29.39
N SER A 258 25.56 0.77 28.77
CA SER A 258 26.63 0.28 27.91
C SER A 258 26.96 1.19 26.73
N VAL A 259 25.93 1.80 26.13
CA VAL A 259 26.13 2.76 25.03
C VAL A 259 26.77 4.05 25.54
N ASP A 260 26.46 4.47 26.77
CA ASP A 260 27.09 5.64 27.40
C ASP A 260 28.57 5.37 27.70
N LEU A 261 28.91 4.14 28.13
CA LEU A 261 30.30 3.72 28.33
C LEU A 261 31.07 3.72 27.00
N ILE A 262 30.46 3.26 25.91
CA ILE A 262 31.06 3.31 24.55
C ILE A 262 31.24 4.77 24.10
N TYR A 263 30.23 5.61 24.30
CA TYR A 263 30.31 7.04 23.99
C TYR A 263 31.47 7.71 24.75
N GLN A 264 31.62 7.42 26.04
CA GLN A 264 32.71 7.93 26.87
C GLN A 264 34.07 7.41 26.40
N ALA A 265 34.18 6.12 26.08
CA ALA A 265 35.42 5.53 25.57
C ALA A 265 35.88 6.19 24.27
N ILE A 266 34.97 6.37 23.29
CA ILE A 266 35.26 7.07 22.03
C ILE A 266 35.65 8.53 22.31
N SER A 267 34.89 9.22 23.18
CA SER A 267 35.15 10.63 23.53
C SER A 267 36.52 10.84 24.19
N ASN A 268 36.99 9.86 24.95
CA ASN A 268 38.30 9.88 25.62
C ASN A 268 39.44 9.41 24.70
N GLY A 269 39.14 8.82 23.54
CA GLY A 269 40.13 8.17 22.67
C GLY A 269 40.64 6.84 23.24
N ASP A 270 39.83 6.14 24.04
CA ASP A 270 40.17 4.84 24.60
C ASP A 270 40.12 3.76 23.50
N SER A 271 41.12 2.86 23.50
CA SER A 271 41.18 1.75 22.53
C SER A 271 40.26 0.58 22.87
N SER A 272 39.69 0.57 24.08
CA SER A 272 38.85 -0.53 24.54
C SER A 272 37.88 -0.11 25.63
N VAL A 273 36.72 -0.76 25.69
CA VAL A 273 35.71 -0.60 26.74
C VAL A 273 35.24 -1.97 27.23
N ASN A 274 35.10 -2.10 28.56
CA ASN A 274 34.51 -3.28 29.17
C ASN A 274 33.04 -2.99 29.48
N LEU A 275 32.16 -3.87 29.03
CA LEU A 275 30.73 -3.79 29.31
C LEU A 275 30.35 -4.90 30.29
N GLU A 276 29.44 -4.57 31.21
CA GLU A 276 28.93 -5.52 32.18
C GLU A 276 27.82 -6.38 31.57
N LEU A 277 27.83 -7.66 31.94
CA LEU A 277 26.79 -8.62 31.57
C LEU A 277 25.64 -8.55 32.57
N ILE A 278 24.40 -8.49 32.07
CA ILE A 278 23.18 -8.60 32.87
C ILE A 278 22.96 -10.07 33.24
N ASP A 279 22.55 -10.35 34.48
CA ASP A 279 22.22 -11.71 34.93
C ASP A 279 20.74 -12.00 34.65
N ILE A 280 20.43 -12.77 33.60
CA ILE A 280 19.05 -13.05 33.19
C ILE A 280 18.55 -14.30 33.91
N THR A 281 18.46 -14.21 35.23
CA THR A 281 17.97 -15.34 36.03
C THR A 281 16.44 -15.46 36.09
N ASP A 282 15.66 -14.42 35.74
CA ASP A 282 14.19 -14.48 35.85
C ASP A 282 13.38 -13.53 34.90
N GLY A 283 13.98 -12.88 33.89
CA GLY A 283 13.28 -11.84 33.11
C GLY A 283 13.18 -12.10 31.61
N MET A 284 11.99 -12.35 31.10
CA MET A 284 11.67 -12.26 29.65
C MET A 284 12.10 -10.89 29.09
N ASP A 285 11.94 -9.82 29.88
CA ASP A 285 12.28 -8.44 29.50
C ASP A 285 13.78 -8.24 29.29
N GLU A 286 14.64 -8.84 30.12
CA GLU A 286 16.10 -8.67 30.04
C GLU A 286 16.71 -9.49 28.90
N LEU A 287 16.17 -10.68 28.59
CA LEU A 287 16.58 -11.45 27.41
C LEU A 287 16.16 -10.77 26.11
N LEU A 288 14.90 -10.30 26.04
CA LEU A 288 14.39 -9.61 24.87
C LEU A 288 15.14 -8.28 24.65
N MET A 289 15.42 -7.50 25.71
CA MET A 289 16.26 -6.31 25.63
C MET A 289 17.67 -6.62 25.11
N ALA A 290 18.28 -7.72 25.55
CA ALA A 290 19.59 -8.16 25.07
C ALA A 290 19.64 -8.55 23.58
N TYR A 291 18.50 -8.92 23.01
CA TYR A 291 18.35 -9.14 21.57
C TYR A 291 17.93 -7.88 20.79
N GLY A 292 17.67 -6.75 21.44
CA GLY A 292 17.14 -5.54 20.78
C GLY A 292 15.61 -5.49 20.67
N VAL A 293 14.90 -6.29 21.46
CA VAL A 293 13.45 -6.19 21.67
C VAL A 293 13.21 -5.44 22.98
N SER A 294 13.22 -4.11 22.91
CA SER A 294 13.26 -3.24 24.10
C SER A 294 11.94 -2.54 24.43
N GLU A 295 11.06 -2.38 23.44
CA GLU A 295 9.83 -1.59 23.57
C GLU A 295 8.73 -2.09 22.64
N LEU A 296 7.49 -1.67 22.90
CA LEU A 296 6.38 -1.84 21.98
C LEU A 296 6.53 -0.81 20.84
N ILE A 297 6.83 -1.28 19.62
CA ILE A 297 7.01 -0.39 18.45
C ILE A 297 5.70 -0.14 17.71
N SER A 298 4.75 -1.08 17.81
CA SER A 298 3.41 -0.93 17.22
C SER A 298 2.43 -1.95 17.76
N GLU A 299 1.16 -1.59 17.77
CA GLU A 299 0.06 -2.53 17.96
C GLU A 299 -1.13 -2.17 17.08
N ALA A 300 -1.94 -3.17 16.78
CA ALA A 300 -3.25 -2.97 16.16
C ALA A 300 -4.28 -3.88 16.82
N THR A 301 -5.52 -3.41 16.91
CA THR A 301 -6.62 -4.16 17.51
C THR A 301 -7.82 -4.15 16.58
N THR A 302 -8.38 -5.33 16.28
CA THR A 302 -9.66 -5.44 15.56
C THR A 302 -10.74 -6.07 16.43
N PRO A 303 -11.96 -5.49 16.46
CA PRO A 303 -13.06 -6.04 17.26
C PRO A 303 -13.77 -7.19 16.53
N HIS A 304 -14.32 -8.13 17.29
CA HIS A 304 -15.27 -9.13 16.80
C HIS A 304 -16.33 -9.43 17.86
N PRO A 305 -17.56 -9.82 17.47
CA PRO A 305 -18.51 -10.39 18.42
C PRO A 305 -17.93 -11.65 19.06
N CYS A 306 -18.35 -11.96 20.28
CA CYS A 306 -17.93 -13.21 20.90
C CYS A 306 -18.58 -14.41 20.23
N CYS A 307 -18.00 -15.59 20.52
CA CYS A 307 -18.72 -16.84 20.52
C CYS A 307 -19.13 -17.40 19.14
N GLN A 308 -18.65 -16.80 18.05
CA GLN A 308 -18.81 -17.33 16.68
C GLN A 308 -17.69 -18.32 16.37
N SER A 309 -17.94 -19.35 15.55
CA SER A 309 -16.92 -20.34 15.14
C SER A 309 -15.67 -19.68 14.54
N ARG A 310 -15.84 -18.58 13.79
CA ARG A 310 -14.72 -17.80 13.24
C ARG A 310 -13.76 -17.25 14.30
N VAL A 311 -14.25 -16.99 15.51
CA VAL A 311 -13.44 -16.48 16.63
C VAL A 311 -12.47 -17.55 17.12
N THR A 312 -12.92 -18.81 17.20
CA THR A 312 -12.06 -19.96 17.52
C THR A 312 -10.87 -20.03 16.54
N ASN A 313 -11.13 -19.83 15.24
CA ASN A 313 -10.08 -19.81 14.22
C ASN A 313 -9.10 -18.65 14.39
N ILE A 314 -9.60 -17.45 14.68
CA ILE A 314 -8.77 -16.25 14.91
C ILE A 314 -7.86 -16.46 16.13
N GLN A 315 -8.43 -16.95 17.24
CA GLN A 315 -7.70 -17.23 18.48
C GLN A 315 -6.66 -18.33 18.26
N ARG A 316 -7.02 -19.41 17.55
CA ARG A 316 -6.09 -20.48 17.21
C ARG A 316 -4.95 -20.01 16.33
N PHE A 317 -5.24 -19.13 15.37
CA PHE A 317 -4.22 -18.54 14.51
C PHE A 317 -3.25 -17.68 15.33
N ALA A 318 -3.77 -16.88 16.27
CA ALA A 318 -2.95 -16.10 17.19
C ALA A 318 -2.03 -16.99 18.04
N GLU A 319 -2.56 -18.05 18.65
CA GLU A 319 -1.76 -19.01 19.44
C GLU A 319 -0.61 -19.61 18.65
N LEU A 320 -0.81 -19.93 17.37
CA LEU A 320 0.22 -20.57 16.54
C LEU A 320 1.30 -19.58 16.05
N ILE A 321 0.98 -18.30 15.90
CA ILE A 321 1.96 -17.25 15.54
C ILE A 321 2.67 -16.69 16.77
N GLN A 322 2.06 -16.79 17.95
CA GLN A 322 2.54 -16.12 19.16
C GLN A 322 3.98 -16.50 19.51
N GLY A 323 4.83 -15.49 19.71
CA GLY A 323 6.24 -15.67 20.02
C GLY A 323 7.15 -15.81 18.81
N THR A 324 6.61 -15.68 17.59
CA THR A 324 7.44 -15.67 16.37
C THR A 324 8.37 -14.46 16.37
N ILE A 325 9.65 -14.69 16.04
CA ILE A 325 10.65 -13.63 15.85
C ILE A 325 10.91 -13.46 14.35
N ILE A 326 10.85 -12.23 13.87
CA ILE A 326 11.31 -11.85 12.52
C ILE A 326 12.71 -11.25 12.68
N GLY A 327 13.75 -11.98 12.25
CA GLY A 327 15.13 -11.51 12.34
C GLY A 327 15.42 -10.31 11.43
N PRO A 328 16.53 -9.57 11.64
CA PRO A 328 16.95 -8.50 10.75
C PRO A 328 17.06 -8.94 9.29
N GLY A 329 16.32 -8.29 8.38
CA GLY A 329 16.31 -8.63 6.95
C GLY A 329 15.44 -9.82 6.57
N ASP A 330 14.89 -10.57 7.53
CA ASP A 330 14.03 -11.73 7.29
C ASP A 330 12.58 -11.32 6.99
N SER A 331 11.85 -12.22 6.33
CA SER A 331 10.40 -12.12 6.09
C SER A 331 9.61 -13.13 6.90
N LEU A 332 8.42 -12.75 7.35
CA LEU A 332 7.38 -13.63 7.87
C LEU A 332 6.23 -13.73 6.87
N SER A 333 6.09 -14.89 6.25
CA SER A 333 4.89 -15.28 5.50
C SER A 333 3.93 -16.02 6.42
N LEU A 334 2.71 -15.49 6.58
CA LEU A 334 1.71 -16.10 7.46
C LEU A 334 1.29 -17.49 6.98
N ASN A 335 1.18 -17.70 5.66
CA ASN A 335 0.89 -19.03 5.12
C ASN A 335 2.04 -20.00 5.33
N GLN A 336 3.29 -19.58 5.16
CA GLN A 336 4.44 -20.46 5.41
C GLN A 336 4.56 -20.84 6.90
N ALA A 337 4.30 -19.89 7.80
CA ALA A 337 4.39 -20.11 9.24
C ALA A 337 3.35 -21.12 9.76
N ILE A 338 2.11 -21.05 9.27
CA ILE A 338 1.00 -21.85 9.79
C ILE A 338 0.68 -23.07 8.92
N GLY A 339 0.88 -22.96 7.61
CA GLY A 339 0.46 -23.94 6.62
C GLY A 339 -1.06 -23.99 6.43
N GLU A 340 -1.54 -25.09 5.85
CA GLU A 340 -2.96 -25.39 5.67
C GLU A 340 -3.72 -25.39 7.00
N ARG A 341 -4.92 -24.79 7.02
CA ARG A 341 -5.82 -24.77 8.19
C ARG A 341 -6.64 -26.05 8.15
N THR A 342 -6.46 -26.91 9.14
CA THR A 342 -7.14 -28.21 9.23
C THR A 342 -7.72 -28.41 10.62
N GLU A 343 -8.75 -29.25 10.73
CA GLU A 343 -9.32 -29.64 12.03
C GLU A 343 -8.27 -30.24 12.96
N ALA A 344 -7.33 -31.03 12.40
CA ALA A 344 -6.22 -31.62 13.15
C ALA A 344 -5.29 -30.57 13.79
N LYS A 345 -5.20 -29.36 13.20
CA LYS A 345 -4.47 -28.23 13.78
C LYS A 345 -5.31 -27.39 14.74
N GLY A 346 -6.58 -27.74 14.95
CA GLY A 346 -7.51 -27.07 15.86
C GLY A 346 -8.34 -25.96 15.21
N PHE A 347 -8.36 -25.87 13.88
CA PHE A 347 -9.30 -24.99 13.17
C PHE A 347 -10.68 -25.63 13.06
N VAL A 348 -11.72 -24.82 12.92
CA VAL A 348 -13.11 -25.24 12.78
C VAL A 348 -13.73 -24.62 11.53
N GLU A 349 -14.83 -25.17 11.04
CA GLU A 349 -15.61 -24.58 9.97
C GLU A 349 -16.19 -23.22 10.40
N ALA A 350 -16.05 -22.23 9.52
CA ALA A 350 -16.62 -20.91 9.71
C ALA A 350 -16.75 -20.17 8.37
N GLY A 351 -17.55 -19.10 8.37
CA GLY A 351 -17.69 -18.23 7.20
C GLY A 351 -16.36 -17.73 6.62
N VAL A 352 -16.12 -18.01 5.34
CA VAL A 352 -15.08 -17.44 4.46
C VAL A 352 -15.72 -16.62 3.36
N ILE A 353 -14.96 -15.72 2.73
CA ILE A 353 -15.41 -15.03 1.52
C ILE A 353 -14.60 -15.53 0.35
N VAL A 354 -15.25 -16.21 -0.59
CA VAL A 354 -14.63 -16.69 -1.83
C VAL A 354 -15.28 -15.91 -2.98
N ASN A 355 -14.48 -15.18 -3.76
CA ASN A 355 -14.93 -14.41 -4.93
C ASN A 355 -16.04 -13.37 -4.69
N GLY A 356 -16.26 -12.93 -3.44
CA GLY A 356 -17.28 -11.92 -3.10
C GLY A 356 -18.55 -12.49 -2.45
N GLU A 357 -18.56 -13.77 -2.10
CA GLU A 357 -19.68 -14.43 -1.41
C GLU A 357 -19.23 -15.13 -0.11
N LEU A 358 -20.11 -15.17 0.90
CA LEU A 358 -19.87 -15.80 2.20
C LEU A 358 -20.21 -17.31 2.17
N THR A 359 -19.21 -18.19 2.11
CA THR A 359 -19.35 -19.67 2.21
C THR A 359 -18.75 -20.18 3.53
N GLU A 360 -18.83 -21.48 3.86
CA GLU A 360 -18.15 -22.05 5.05
C GLU A 360 -16.92 -22.88 4.64
N ASP A 361 -15.79 -22.66 5.30
CA ASP A 361 -14.55 -23.43 5.11
C ASP A 361 -13.79 -23.54 6.44
N VAL A 362 -12.94 -24.57 6.55
CA VAL A 362 -12.12 -24.79 7.73
C VAL A 362 -11.09 -23.67 7.85
N GLY A 363 -11.14 -22.95 8.96
CA GLY A 363 -10.28 -21.78 9.18
C GLY A 363 -10.91 -20.45 8.74
N GLY A 364 -12.22 -20.40 8.46
CA GLY A 364 -12.90 -19.14 8.18
C GLY A 364 -12.72 -18.07 9.26
N GLY A 365 -12.56 -16.82 8.82
CA GLY A 365 -12.36 -15.64 9.68
C GLY A 365 -10.92 -15.22 9.96
N ILE A 366 -9.92 -16.03 9.60
CA ILE A 366 -8.49 -15.74 9.79
C ILE A 366 -7.98 -14.48 9.08
N SER A 367 -8.68 -13.99 8.05
CA SER A 367 -8.37 -12.69 7.42
C SER A 367 -8.42 -11.53 8.42
N GLN A 368 -9.16 -11.66 9.51
CA GLN A 368 -9.11 -10.68 10.59
C GLN A 368 -7.76 -10.68 11.32
N PHE A 369 -7.12 -11.84 11.50
CA PHE A 369 -5.75 -11.89 12.02
C PHE A 369 -4.78 -11.25 11.02
N ALA A 370 -4.88 -11.59 9.73
CA ALA A 370 -4.04 -11.01 8.69
C ALA A 370 -4.17 -9.48 8.63
N THR A 371 -5.40 -8.93 8.66
CA THR A 371 -5.62 -7.48 8.75
C THR A 371 -5.02 -6.87 10.02
N THR A 372 -5.19 -7.50 11.18
CA THR A 372 -4.63 -6.96 12.44
C THR A 372 -3.10 -6.96 12.41
N PHE A 373 -2.48 -8.04 11.92
CA PHE A 373 -1.03 -8.10 11.74
C PHE A 373 -0.54 -7.12 10.68
N PHE A 374 -1.25 -6.96 9.56
CA PHE A 374 -0.95 -5.97 8.53
C PHE A 374 -0.92 -4.56 9.11
N GLN A 375 -1.91 -4.19 9.93
CA GLN A 375 -1.98 -2.85 10.54
C GLN A 375 -0.84 -2.64 11.55
N ALA A 376 -0.54 -3.62 12.39
CA ALA A 376 0.59 -3.53 13.32
C ALA A 376 1.92 -3.42 12.56
N ALA A 377 2.12 -4.20 11.49
CA ALA A 377 3.31 -4.11 10.64
C ALA A 377 3.38 -2.77 9.88
N PHE A 378 2.23 -2.26 9.42
CA PHE A 378 2.13 -0.98 8.72
C PHE A 378 2.59 0.17 9.61
N TYR A 379 2.10 0.25 10.85
CA TYR A 379 2.50 1.30 11.79
C TYR A 379 3.85 1.04 12.47
N GLY A 380 4.29 -0.21 12.58
CA GLY A 380 5.63 -0.58 13.05
C GLY A 380 6.76 -0.26 12.06
N GLY A 381 6.43 0.20 10.85
CA GLY A 381 7.43 0.58 9.85
C GLY A 381 8.05 -0.59 9.09
N LEU A 382 7.50 -1.79 9.25
CA LEU A 382 7.96 -2.97 8.50
C LEU A 382 7.61 -2.82 7.02
N ASP A 383 8.34 -3.55 6.18
CA ASP A 383 8.05 -3.62 4.75
C ASP A 383 6.96 -4.67 4.48
N ILE A 384 5.96 -4.31 3.68
CA ILE A 384 4.84 -5.19 3.37
C ILE A 384 5.06 -5.73 1.97
N VAL A 385 5.73 -6.88 1.90
CA VAL A 385 6.18 -7.50 0.65
C VAL A 385 5.00 -7.97 -0.20
N GLN A 386 3.97 -8.50 0.44
CA GLN A 386 2.80 -9.03 -0.23
C GLN A 386 1.55 -8.82 0.63
N TYR A 387 0.49 -8.29 0.03
CA TYR A 387 -0.82 -8.13 0.66
C TYR A 387 -1.94 -8.18 -0.38
N PHE A 388 -3.14 -8.51 0.08
CA PHE A 388 -4.34 -8.58 -0.77
C PHE A 388 -5.53 -8.00 0.00
N PRO A 389 -6.03 -6.81 -0.34
CA PRO A 389 -7.23 -6.28 0.30
C PRO A 389 -8.46 -7.14 0.00
N HIS A 390 -9.47 -7.11 0.87
CA HIS A 390 -10.77 -7.68 0.53
C HIS A 390 -11.41 -6.90 -0.62
N THR A 391 -12.22 -7.58 -1.44
CA THR A 391 -13.04 -6.93 -2.46
C THR A 391 -14.25 -6.20 -1.86
N ILE A 392 -14.61 -6.50 -0.60
CA ILE A 392 -15.68 -5.84 0.15
C ILE A 392 -15.13 -5.20 1.41
N TRP A 393 -15.55 -3.97 1.70
CA TRP A 393 -15.14 -3.25 2.89
C TRP A 393 -15.92 -3.69 4.14
N PHE A 394 -15.19 -3.97 5.23
CA PHE A 394 -15.78 -4.23 6.54
C PHE A 394 -15.38 -3.14 7.53
N SER A 395 -16.35 -2.51 8.18
CA SER A 395 -16.08 -1.45 9.18
C SER A 395 -15.19 -1.91 10.34
N ARG A 396 -15.22 -3.20 10.69
CA ARG A 396 -14.33 -3.80 11.72
C ARG A 396 -12.84 -3.82 11.35
N TYR A 397 -12.50 -3.54 10.09
CA TYR A 397 -11.13 -3.46 9.58
C TYR A 397 -10.63 -2.02 9.45
N ALA A 398 -11.42 -1.04 9.88
CA ALA A 398 -10.92 0.32 10.05
C ALA A 398 -9.72 0.29 10.99
N ASP A 399 -8.68 1.06 10.65
CA ASP A 399 -7.56 1.25 11.56
C ASP A 399 -7.98 2.11 12.76
N PHE A 400 -7.02 2.42 13.65
CA PHE A 400 -7.29 3.21 14.86
C PHE A 400 -7.77 4.65 14.58
N GLU A 401 -7.57 5.20 13.37
CA GLU A 401 -8.08 6.51 12.95
C GLU A 401 -9.38 6.43 12.12
N GLY A 402 -9.90 5.22 11.88
CA GLY A 402 -11.10 5.01 11.07
C GLY A 402 -10.86 4.92 9.56
N ARG A 403 -9.61 4.78 9.10
CA ARG A 403 -9.23 4.73 7.69
C ARG A 403 -9.55 3.38 7.06
N LYS A 404 -9.86 3.41 5.75
CA LYS A 404 -10.01 2.23 4.88
C LYS A 404 -8.69 1.88 4.18
N GLY A 405 -8.61 0.71 3.55
CA GLY A 405 -7.52 0.34 2.65
C GLY A 405 -6.20 -0.07 3.33
N ILE A 406 -6.21 -0.25 4.65
CA ILE A 406 -5.05 -0.71 5.46
C ILE A 406 -5.41 -2.10 6.01
N GLU A 407 -5.45 -3.08 5.11
CA GLU A 407 -5.88 -4.44 5.42
C GLU A 407 -5.29 -5.48 4.47
N SER A 408 -5.37 -6.75 4.87
CA SER A 408 -5.06 -7.87 4.00
C SER A 408 -5.92 -9.08 4.36
N THR A 409 -6.42 -9.77 3.35
CA THR A 409 -7.00 -11.10 3.46
C THR A 409 -5.92 -12.18 3.35
N ILE A 410 -6.27 -13.40 3.74
CA ILE A 410 -5.42 -14.58 3.63
C ILE A 410 -6.30 -15.82 3.38
N SER A 411 -5.83 -16.73 2.54
CA SER A 411 -6.34 -18.09 2.41
C SER A 411 -5.19 -19.04 2.09
N TRP A 412 -5.38 -20.34 2.28
CA TRP A 412 -4.37 -21.33 1.93
C TRP A 412 -4.63 -21.92 0.53
N PRO A 413 -3.62 -22.03 -0.35
CA PRO A 413 -2.25 -21.52 -0.21
C PRO A 413 -2.10 -20.02 -0.53
N SER A 414 -3.14 -19.39 -1.09
CA SER A 414 -3.18 -17.98 -1.49
C SER A 414 -4.62 -17.45 -1.38
N PRO A 415 -4.87 -16.13 -1.13
CA PRO A 415 -3.92 -15.03 -0.94
C PRO A 415 -3.05 -15.16 0.32
N ASN A 416 -1.88 -14.52 0.32
CA ASN A 416 -0.92 -14.51 1.44
C ASN A 416 -0.57 -13.09 1.89
N LEU A 417 -0.22 -12.94 3.17
CA LEU A 417 0.40 -11.75 3.72
C LEU A 417 1.86 -12.07 4.09
N GLU A 418 2.79 -11.32 3.51
CA GLU A 418 4.22 -11.41 3.82
C GLU A 418 4.77 -10.04 4.24
N VAL A 419 5.46 -10.03 5.37
CA VAL A 419 6.01 -8.83 5.99
C VAL A 419 7.49 -9.05 6.24
N LYS A 420 8.32 -8.06 5.89
CA LYS A 420 9.77 -8.09 6.05
C LYS A 420 10.25 -7.11 7.12
N ASN A 421 11.15 -7.58 7.97
CA ASN A 421 11.85 -6.73 8.92
C ASN A 421 13.01 -6.01 8.24
N ILE A 422 12.89 -4.69 8.12
CA ILE A 422 13.93 -3.82 7.55
C ILE A 422 14.89 -3.25 8.59
N SER A 423 14.61 -3.48 9.88
CA SER A 423 15.43 -2.98 10.97
C SER A 423 16.59 -3.91 11.29
N PRO A 424 17.66 -3.41 11.93
CA PRO A 424 18.72 -4.25 12.47
C PRO A 424 18.34 -4.95 13.79
N PHE A 425 17.08 -4.86 14.23
CA PHE A 425 16.59 -5.48 15.47
C PHE A 425 15.62 -6.59 15.15
N PRO A 426 15.62 -7.71 15.88
CA PRO A 426 14.57 -8.69 15.79
C PRO A 426 13.21 -8.09 16.20
N ILE A 427 12.14 -8.60 15.61
CA ILE A 427 10.77 -8.19 15.94
C ILE A 427 10.02 -9.39 16.51
N LEU A 428 9.59 -9.27 17.77
CA LEU A 428 8.74 -10.26 18.42
C LEU A 428 7.28 -9.97 18.08
N VAL A 429 6.61 -10.97 17.49
CA VAL A 429 5.18 -10.92 17.18
C VAL A 429 4.39 -11.51 18.34
N TRP A 430 3.60 -10.67 19.00
CA TRP A 430 2.86 -11.03 20.21
C TRP A 430 1.36 -10.75 20.08
N PRO A 431 0.60 -11.65 19.43
CA PRO A 431 -0.84 -11.55 19.39
C PRO A 431 -1.45 -11.96 20.73
N THR A 432 -2.45 -11.19 21.19
CA THR A 432 -3.29 -11.49 22.33
C THR A 432 -4.75 -11.34 21.94
N TRP A 433 -5.65 -11.98 22.67
CA TRP A 433 -7.08 -11.94 22.33
C TRP A 433 -7.96 -11.96 23.58
N THR A 434 -9.16 -11.41 23.42
CA THR A 434 -10.25 -11.53 24.37
C THR A 434 -11.40 -12.28 23.72
N SER A 435 -12.55 -12.39 24.41
CA SER A 435 -13.77 -12.89 23.78
C SER A 435 -14.29 -11.95 22.68
N THR A 436 -13.83 -10.70 22.61
CA THR A 436 -14.40 -9.67 21.71
C THR A 436 -13.39 -8.89 20.87
N SER A 437 -12.10 -9.23 20.94
CA SER A 437 -11.06 -8.53 20.20
C SER A 437 -9.82 -9.39 20.00
N LEU A 438 -9.11 -9.10 18.92
CA LEU A 438 -7.73 -9.53 18.68
C LEU A 438 -6.83 -8.30 18.69
N THR A 439 -5.71 -8.38 19.39
CA THR A 439 -4.63 -7.39 19.37
C THR A 439 -3.36 -8.06 18.90
N VAL A 440 -2.65 -7.45 17.95
CA VAL A 440 -1.31 -7.89 17.55
C VAL A 440 -0.33 -6.80 17.95
N SER A 441 0.56 -7.14 18.90
CA SER A 441 1.61 -6.25 19.39
C SER A 441 2.95 -6.67 18.79
N LEU A 442 3.73 -5.70 18.34
CA LEU A 442 5.09 -5.89 17.83
C LEU A 442 6.07 -5.24 18.81
N TYR A 443 6.94 -6.05 19.39
CA TYR A 443 7.99 -5.58 20.27
C TYR A 443 9.33 -5.61 19.53
N SER A 444 10.11 -4.53 19.62
CA SER A 444 11.43 -4.39 19.01
C SER A 444 12.16 -3.16 19.60
N THR A 445 13.08 -2.54 18.87
CA THR A 445 13.55 -1.16 19.09
C THR A 445 13.02 -0.29 17.95
N GLN A 446 12.49 0.90 18.26
CA GLN A 446 11.93 1.80 17.25
C GLN A 446 12.98 2.16 16.20
N TYR A 447 12.78 1.70 14.96
CA TYR A 447 13.71 1.93 13.86
C TYR A 447 13.21 3.00 12.87
N ALA A 448 11.91 3.09 12.62
CA ALA A 448 11.34 4.06 11.68
C ALA A 448 10.13 4.76 12.29
N GLU A 449 10.05 6.08 12.19
CA GLU A 449 8.81 6.79 12.50
C GLU A 449 7.85 6.67 11.33
N THR A 450 6.58 6.31 11.59
CA THR A 450 5.58 6.11 10.55
C THR A 450 4.41 7.07 10.66
N GLY A 451 3.81 7.40 9.52
CA GLY A 451 2.56 8.14 9.45
C GLY A 451 1.90 8.01 8.08
N VAL A 452 0.60 8.26 7.99
CA VAL A 452 -0.07 8.36 6.70
C VAL A 452 0.07 9.78 6.18
N SER A 453 0.78 9.95 5.06
CA SER A 453 1.00 11.27 4.46
C SER A 453 -0.22 11.75 3.68
N ASN A 454 -0.95 10.82 3.05
CA ASN A 454 -2.11 11.11 2.23
C ASN A 454 -3.00 9.86 2.07
N GLN A 455 -4.31 10.06 1.98
CA GLN A 455 -5.26 9.02 1.55
C GLN A 455 -6.25 9.63 0.56
N ARG A 456 -6.47 8.94 -0.56
CA ARG A 456 -7.43 9.35 -1.61
C ARG A 456 -8.44 8.25 -1.85
N SER A 457 -9.71 8.66 -1.98
CA SER A 457 -10.81 7.82 -2.45
C SER A 457 -11.22 8.28 -3.84
N THR A 458 -11.32 7.35 -4.78
CA THR A 458 -11.78 7.59 -6.16
C THR A 458 -12.75 6.52 -6.58
N MET A 459 -13.74 6.86 -7.39
CA MET A 459 -14.68 5.89 -7.96
C MET A 459 -14.23 5.48 -9.36
N SER A 460 -14.22 4.17 -9.65
CA SER A 460 -13.98 3.62 -10.99
C SER A 460 -14.84 2.38 -11.20
N ASP A 461 -15.73 2.42 -12.21
CA ASP A 461 -16.74 1.38 -12.46
C ASP A 461 -17.42 0.98 -11.15
N GLN A 462 -18.20 1.88 -10.56
CA GLN A 462 -18.92 1.71 -9.26
C GLN A 462 -18.11 1.26 -8.02
N CYS A 463 -16.82 0.95 -8.17
CA CYS A 463 -15.94 0.51 -7.10
C CYS A 463 -15.22 1.70 -6.49
N GLU A 464 -15.16 1.70 -5.16
CA GLU A 464 -14.37 2.65 -4.40
C GLU A 464 -12.92 2.18 -4.37
N ILE A 465 -12.01 2.93 -4.97
CA ILE A 465 -10.57 2.70 -4.92
C ILE A 465 -9.98 3.63 -3.86
N ILE A 466 -9.46 3.04 -2.79
CA ILE A 466 -8.73 3.73 -1.73
C ILE A 466 -7.24 3.56 -1.99
N THR A 467 -6.53 4.68 -2.06
CA THR A 467 -5.06 4.70 -2.13
C THR A 467 -4.51 5.43 -0.91
N THR A 468 -3.70 4.74 -0.10
CA THR A 468 -3.08 5.24 1.12
C THR A 468 -1.57 5.32 0.92
N THR A 469 -1.00 6.50 1.12
CA THR A 469 0.45 6.68 1.12
C THR A 469 0.96 6.72 2.56
N ARG A 470 1.83 5.76 2.91
CA ARG A 470 2.57 5.74 4.16
C ARG A 470 3.88 6.49 3.98
N ARG A 471 4.27 7.31 4.94
CA ARG A 471 5.61 7.88 5.10
C ARG A 471 6.35 7.14 6.19
N ARG A 472 7.60 6.76 5.93
CA ARG A 472 8.58 6.28 6.91
C ARG A 472 9.74 7.26 6.98
N LEU A 473 10.14 7.66 8.18
CA LEU A 473 11.36 8.41 8.45
C LEU A 473 12.36 7.47 9.13
N LEU A 474 13.49 7.22 8.47
CA LEU A 474 14.55 6.32 8.94
C LEU A 474 15.56 7.06 9.85
N PRO A 475 16.43 6.35 10.60
CA PRO A 475 17.36 6.98 11.55
C PRO A 475 18.41 7.89 10.92
N ASP A 476 18.70 7.72 9.63
CA ASP A 476 19.59 8.57 8.83
C ASP A 476 18.88 9.83 8.29
N ALA A 477 17.66 10.09 8.77
CA ALA A 477 16.77 11.16 8.33
C ALA A 477 16.29 11.04 6.87
N SER A 478 16.49 9.90 6.21
CA SER A 478 15.89 9.65 4.90
C SER A 478 14.40 9.36 5.04
N GLU A 479 13.63 9.80 4.03
CA GLU A 479 12.19 9.58 3.95
C GLU A 479 11.86 8.61 2.82
N GLU A 480 11.03 7.62 3.15
CA GLU A 480 10.46 6.68 2.19
C GLU A 480 8.94 6.79 2.14
N LEU A 481 8.38 6.64 0.94
CA LEU A 481 6.94 6.64 0.71
C LEU A 481 6.49 5.31 0.12
N ASP A 482 5.58 4.63 0.81
CA ASP A 482 4.92 3.41 0.32
C ASP A 482 3.47 3.73 -0.08
N THR A 483 2.96 3.04 -1.10
CA THR A 483 1.57 3.22 -1.54
C THR A 483 0.81 1.90 -1.47
N PHE A 484 -0.33 1.93 -0.80
CA PHE A 484 -1.23 0.80 -0.64
C PHE A 484 -2.57 1.10 -1.31
N THR A 485 -3.10 0.15 -2.07
CA THR A 485 -4.33 0.33 -2.83
C THR A 485 -5.30 -0.79 -2.53
N ALA A 486 -6.53 -0.43 -2.18
CA ALA A 486 -7.65 -1.34 -2.05
C ALA A 486 -8.77 -0.93 -3.00
N ARG A 487 -9.41 -1.91 -3.65
CA ARG A 487 -10.56 -1.71 -4.53
C ARG A 487 -11.76 -2.44 -3.94
N TYR A 488 -12.77 -1.66 -3.55
CA TYR A 488 -13.98 -2.16 -2.93
C TYR A 488 -15.15 -2.12 -3.90
N GLN A 489 -15.84 -3.25 -4.02
CA GLN A 489 -17.14 -3.41 -4.65
C GLN A 489 -18.21 -2.57 -3.94
N PRO A 490 -19.23 -2.10 -4.66
CA PRO A 490 -20.30 -1.27 -4.09
C PRO A 490 -21.12 -2.03 -3.04
N GLU A 491 -21.36 -3.33 -3.26
CA GLU A 491 -22.09 -4.21 -2.37
C GLU A 491 -21.58 -5.65 -2.50
N ASN A 492 -21.77 -6.45 -1.45
CA ASN A 492 -21.43 -7.87 -1.47
C ASN A 492 -22.28 -8.57 -2.54
N GLY A 493 -21.64 -9.40 -3.37
CA GLY A 493 -22.36 -10.01 -4.49
C GLY A 493 -22.54 -9.10 -5.71
N ILE A 494 -22.01 -7.87 -5.73
CA ILE A 494 -22.11 -6.95 -6.88
C ILE A 494 -20.72 -6.51 -7.34
N GLY A 495 -20.43 -6.75 -8.62
CA GLY A 495 -19.18 -6.39 -9.27
C GLY A 495 -19.06 -4.88 -9.52
N CYS A 496 -17.86 -4.45 -9.92
CA CYS A 496 -17.60 -3.05 -10.29
C CYS A 496 -18.45 -2.62 -11.52
N ASN A 497 -18.78 -3.54 -12.41
CA ASN A 497 -19.70 -3.24 -13.51
C ASN A 497 -21.17 -3.03 -13.05
N GLY A 498 -21.50 -3.23 -11.78
CA GLY A 498 -22.86 -3.16 -11.24
C GLY A 498 -23.66 -4.44 -11.43
N GLU A 499 -23.05 -5.48 -12.02
CA GLU A 499 -23.67 -6.79 -12.23
C GLU A 499 -23.37 -7.72 -11.05
N PRO A 500 -24.25 -8.70 -10.74
CA PRO A 500 -23.98 -9.68 -9.70
C PRO A 500 -22.64 -10.43 -9.89
N THR A 501 -21.87 -10.59 -8.81
CA THR A 501 -20.69 -11.46 -8.78
C THR A 501 -21.12 -12.88 -8.45
N TYR A 502 -20.81 -13.84 -9.32
CA TYR A 502 -21.11 -15.26 -9.15
C TYR A 502 -20.60 -15.83 -7.81
N PRO A 503 -21.31 -16.84 -7.24
CA PRO A 503 -22.38 -17.64 -7.84
C PRO A 503 -23.83 -17.12 -7.69
N ARG A 504 -24.74 -17.69 -8.49
CA ARG A 504 -26.21 -17.50 -8.43
C ARG A 504 -26.90 -18.86 -8.66
N PRO A 505 -28.19 -19.01 -8.29
CA PRO A 505 -28.98 -20.19 -8.69
C PRO A 505 -28.92 -20.43 -10.20
N PRO A 506 -29.08 -21.68 -10.68
CA PRO A 506 -29.02 -21.99 -12.10
C PRO A 506 -30.09 -21.21 -12.89
N ASP A 507 -29.86 -21.01 -14.18
CA ASP A 507 -30.96 -20.63 -15.07
C ASP A 507 -32.00 -21.77 -15.17
N PRO A 508 -33.26 -21.50 -15.57
CA PRO A 508 -34.27 -22.55 -15.71
C PRO A 508 -33.88 -23.59 -16.77
N PRO A 509 -34.14 -24.89 -16.54
CA PRO A 509 -34.02 -25.92 -17.57
C PRO A 509 -34.78 -25.59 -18.85
N MET A 510 -34.25 -26.04 -19.99
CA MET A 510 -34.79 -25.74 -21.31
C MET A 510 -35.45 -26.98 -21.94
N ASN A 511 -36.27 -26.79 -22.98
CA ASN A 511 -36.83 -27.86 -23.82
C ASN A 511 -37.49 -29.01 -23.05
N VAL A 512 -38.48 -28.71 -22.21
CA VAL A 512 -39.21 -29.74 -21.44
C VAL A 512 -40.10 -30.59 -22.35
N GLU A 513 -39.70 -31.83 -22.57
CA GLU A 513 -40.40 -32.84 -23.38
C GLU A 513 -41.01 -33.94 -22.49
N VAL A 514 -42.03 -34.64 -23.01
CA VAL A 514 -42.82 -35.61 -22.24
C VAL A 514 -43.19 -36.85 -23.05
N GLU A 515 -43.10 -38.02 -22.42
CA GLU A 515 -43.53 -39.31 -22.96
C GLU A 515 -44.58 -39.99 -22.07
N THR A 516 -45.64 -40.52 -22.69
CA THR A 516 -46.81 -41.07 -21.96
C THR A 516 -46.65 -42.53 -21.57
N GLY A 517 -47.17 -42.88 -20.39
CA GLY A 517 -47.29 -44.25 -19.89
C GLY A 517 -48.60 -44.46 -19.11
N ASP A 518 -48.75 -45.65 -18.54
CA ASP A 518 -49.92 -46.03 -17.74
C ASP A 518 -49.82 -45.46 -16.34
N SER A 519 -50.67 -44.48 -16.02
CA SER A 519 -50.65 -43.74 -14.75
C SER A 519 -49.31 -43.06 -14.41
N GLN A 520 -48.48 -42.80 -15.43
CA GLN A 520 -47.19 -42.13 -15.28
C GLN A 520 -46.81 -41.35 -16.55
N ILE A 521 -45.98 -40.31 -16.40
CA ILE A 521 -45.34 -39.58 -17.50
C ILE A 521 -43.83 -39.55 -17.24
N THR A 522 -43.02 -39.73 -18.28
CA THR A 522 -41.58 -39.46 -18.23
C THR A 522 -41.33 -38.07 -18.79
N VAL A 523 -40.67 -37.21 -18.01
CA VAL A 523 -40.32 -35.83 -18.39
C VAL A 523 -38.82 -35.79 -18.69
N PHE A 524 -38.43 -35.09 -19.76
CA PHE A 524 -37.05 -34.87 -20.20
C PHE A 524 -36.81 -33.37 -20.37
N TRP A 525 -35.58 -32.90 -20.21
CA TRP A 525 -35.21 -31.49 -20.40
C TRP A 525 -33.74 -31.35 -20.75
N ASP A 526 -33.37 -30.19 -21.28
CA ASP A 526 -32.00 -29.78 -21.51
C ASP A 526 -31.46 -28.96 -20.34
N ILE A 527 -30.14 -29.00 -20.18
CA ILE A 527 -29.40 -28.14 -19.24
C ILE A 527 -29.60 -26.67 -19.64
N PRO A 528 -29.68 -25.72 -18.69
CA PRO A 528 -29.78 -24.30 -19.03
C PRO A 528 -28.58 -23.83 -19.89
N GLU A 529 -28.82 -23.12 -20.99
CA GLU A 529 -27.74 -22.43 -21.72
C GLU A 529 -27.42 -21.09 -21.01
N PRO A 530 -26.15 -20.82 -20.63
CA PRO A 530 -25.80 -19.50 -20.15
C PRO A 530 -25.81 -18.51 -21.32
N GLU A 531 -26.15 -17.25 -21.05
CA GLU A 531 -25.98 -16.20 -22.06
C GLU A 531 -24.48 -16.00 -22.38
N GLY A 532 -24.01 -16.53 -23.52
CA GLY A 532 -22.64 -16.37 -24.03
C GLY A 532 -21.78 -17.64 -23.98
N ASP A 533 -20.48 -17.51 -24.29
CA ASP A 533 -19.49 -18.62 -24.40
C ASP A 533 -19.03 -19.19 -23.03
N PHE A 534 -19.88 -19.17 -22.00
CA PHE A 534 -19.56 -19.73 -20.68
C PHE A 534 -19.96 -21.21 -20.58
N ASP A 535 -19.12 -22.05 -19.96
CA ASP A 535 -19.46 -23.45 -19.65
C ASP A 535 -19.91 -23.54 -18.18
N ILE A 536 -21.19 -23.82 -17.96
CA ILE A 536 -21.78 -23.81 -16.60
C ILE A 536 -21.35 -25.01 -15.75
N THR A 537 -20.79 -26.06 -16.38
CA THR A 537 -20.49 -27.31 -15.70
C THR A 537 -19.15 -27.29 -14.97
N GLU A 538 -18.29 -26.31 -15.26
CA GLU A 538 -16.93 -26.28 -14.72
C GLU A 538 -16.79 -25.50 -13.40
N TYR A 539 -17.85 -24.88 -12.87
CA TYR A 539 -17.70 -24.14 -11.61
C TYR A 539 -18.81 -24.27 -10.55
N PHE A 540 -20.04 -24.69 -10.88
CA PHE A 540 -21.06 -25.01 -9.86
C PHE A 540 -22.00 -26.13 -10.33
N PRO A 541 -21.76 -27.40 -9.97
CA PRO A 541 -22.57 -28.51 -10.47
C PRO A 541 -24.01 -28.39 -9.99
N ILE A 542 -24.97 -28.48 -10.92
CA ILE A 542 -26.37 -28.69 -10.59
C ILE A 542 -26.46 -29.99 -9.77
N THR A 543 -26.98 -29.88 -8.55
CA THR A 543 -27.05 -31.00 -7.60
C THR A 543 -28.32 -31.82 -7.78
N SER A 544 -29.39 -31.22 -8.31
CA SER A 544 -30.64 -31.92 -8.60
C SER A 544 -31.56 -31.10 -9.51
N TYR A 545 -32.52 -31.79 -10.11
CA TYR A 545 -33.67 -31.21 -10.81
C TYR A 545 -34.97 -31.71 -10.16
N THR A 546 -36.00 -30.86 -10.14
CA THR A 546 -37.36 -31.25 -9.71
C THR A 546 -38.36 -30.95 -10.81
N ALA A 547 -39.01 -31.98 -11.34
CA ALA A 547 -40.11 -31.85 -12.30
C ALA A 547 -41.45 -31.94 -11.56
N THR A 548 -42.39 -31.05 -11.85
CA THR A 548 -43.69 -30.95 -11.16
C THR A 548 -44.85 -30.92 -12.15
N ALA A 549 -45.85 -31.77 -11.90
CA ALA A 549 -47.07 -31.88 -12.70
C ALA A 549 -48.13 -30.84 -12.30
N SER A 550 -48.81 -30.29 -13.29
CA SER A 550 -50.00 -29.45 -13.11
C SER A 550 -51.14 -29.98 -13.98
N PRO A 551 -52.34 -30.27 -13.44
CA PRO A 551 -52.75 -30.11 -12.04
C PRO A 551 -52.22 -31.26 -11.14
N GLY A 552 -52.40 -31.13 -9.82
CA GLY A 552 -52.16 -32.22 -8.87
C GLY A 552 -50.85 -32.12 -8.09
N GLY A 553 -49.81 -31.49 -8.67
CA GLY A 553 -48.56 -31.21 -7.97
C GLY A 553 -47.68 -32.44 -7.70
N ASN A 554 -48.01 -33.60 -8.29
CA ASN A 554 -47.12 -34.76 -8.27
C ASN A 554 -45.77 -34.35 -8.87
N SER A 555 -44.69 -34.66 -8.17
CA SER A 555 -43.35 -34.27 -8.59
C SER A 555 -42.37 -35.41 -8.46
N CYS A 556 -41.22 -35.26 -9.08
CA CYS A 556 -40.11 -36.16 -8.92
C CYS A 556 -38.79 -35.37 -8.98
N THR A 557 -37.81 -35.81 -8.19
CA THR A 557 -36.50 -35.18 -8.07
C THR A 557 -35.42 -36.16 -8.53
N THR A 558 -34.48 -35.71 -9.35
CA THR A 558 -33.45 -36.54 -9.99
C THR A 558 -32.14 -35.77 -10.17
N THR A 559 -31.03 -36.47 -10.41
CA THR A 559 -29.77 -35.88 -10.89
C THR A 559 -29.58 -36.04 -12.39
N GLU A 560 -30.37 -36.89 -13.03
CA GLU A 560 -30.39 -37.12 -14.48
C GLU A 560 -31.25 -36.07 -15.19
N LEU A 561 -31.11 -35.91 -16.50
CA LEU A 561 -31.94 -35.01 -17.32
C LEU A 561 -33.33 -35.61 -17.68
N SER A 562 -33.80 -36.55 -16.87
CA SER A 562 -35.11 -37.17 -17.04
C SER A 562 -35.64 -37.73 -15.73
N CYS A 563 -36.96 -37.75 -15.60
CA CYS A 563 -37.61 -38.23 -14.40
C CYS A 563 -39.05 -38.72 -14.66
N VAL A 564 -39.45 -39.79 -13.95
CA VAL A 564 -40.78 -40.39 -14.08
C VAL A 564 -41.68 -39.90 -12.95
N ILE A 565 -42.78 -39.25 -13.30
CA ILE A 565 -43.83 -38.85 -12.35
C ILE A 565 -44.96 -39.89 -12.42
N SER A 566 -45.14 -40.59 -11.31
CA SER A 566 -46.13 -41.67 -11.15
C SER A 566 -47.40 -41.18 -10.44
N ASP A 567 -48.36 -42.09 -10.25
CA ASP A 567 -49.64 -41.84 -9.57
C ASP A 567 -50.49 -40.75 -10.27
N LEU A 568 -50.41 -40.70 -11.59
CA LEU A 568 -51.21 -39.81 -12.43
C LEU A 568 -52.51 -40.50 -12.86
N GLU A 569 -53.58 -39.72 -12.98
CA GLU A 569 -54.89 -40.22 -13.37
C GLU A 569 -54.96 -40.38 -14.89
N ASN A 570 -55.13 -41.62 -15.37
CA ASN A 570 -55.34 -41.90 -16.78
C ASN A 570 -56.57 -41.14 -17.31
N GLY A 571 -56.41 -40.45 -18.43
CA GLY A 571 -57.46 -39.63 -19.04
C GLY A 571 -57.52 -38.18 -18.56
N LEU A 572 -56.72 -37.77 -17.58
CA LEU A 572 -56.54 -36.36 -17.19
C LEU A 572 -55.31 -35.75 -17.89
N ALA A 573 -55.44 -34.51 -18.36
CA ALA A 573 -54.36 -33.81 -19.05
C ALA A 573 -53.45 -33.05 -18.07
N TYR A 574 -52.14 -33.13 -18.28
CA TYR A 574 -51.11 -32.53 -17.44
C TYR A 574 -50.11 -31.72 -18.26
N THR A 575 -49.54 -30.68 -17.65
CA THR A 575 -48.30 -30.01 -18.08
C THR A 575 -47.24 -30.13 -16.99
N PHE A 576 -45.97 -29.95 -17.35
CA PHE A 576 -44.85 -30.15 -16.45
C PHE A 576 -43.88 -28.98 -16.52
N VAL A 577 -43.41 -28.52 -15.36
CA VAL A 577 -42.31 -27.54 -15.23
C VAL A 577 -41.15 -28.21 -14.50
N VAL A 578 -39.94 -27.75 -14.78
CA VAL A 578 -38.71 -28.28 -14.18
C VAL A 578 -37.92 -27.14 -13.55
N ILE A 579 -37.41 -27.37 -12.35
CA ILE A 579 -36.48 -26.48 -11.63
C ILE A 579 -35.12 -27.18 -11.53
N ALA A 580 -34.03 -26.42 -11.69
CA ALA A 580 -32.66 -26.86 -11.38
C ALA A 580 -32.19 -26.28 -10.04
N THR A 581 -31.44 -27.06 -9.26
CA THR A 581 -30.94 -26.67 -7.94
C THR A 581 -29.43 -26.82 -7.89
N ASN A 582 -28.72 -25.82 -7.35
CA ASN A 582 -27.31 -25.93 -6.96
C ASN A 582 -27.12 -25.49 -5.49
N SER A 583 -25.87 -25.28 -5.06
CA SER A 583 -25.55 -24.82 -3.70
C SER A 583 -26.17 -23.46 -3.34
N GLU A 584 -26.49 -22.63 -4.34
CA GLU A 584 -27.00 -21.26 -4.14
C GLU A 584 -28.53 -21.15 -4.19
N GLY A 585 -29.21 -22.20 -4.66
CA GLY A 585 -30.66 -22.29 -4.63
C GLY A 585 -31.29 -22.84 -5.90
N ASP A 586 -32.61 -22.66 -5.98
CA ASP A 586 -33.46 -23.11 -7.07
C ASP A 586 -33.51 -22.06 -8.20
N SER A 587 -33.53 -22.54 -9.44
CA SER A 587 -33.90 -21.73 -10.61
C SER A 587 -35.37 -21.29 -10.52
N GLU A 588 -35.76 -20.34 -11.37
CA GLU A 588 -37.19 -20.15 -11.70
C GLU A 588 -37.73 -21.41 -12.43
N ASP A 589 -39.05 -21.54 -12.52
CA ASP A 589 -39.72 -22.59 -13.30
C ASP A 589 -39.30 -22.51 -14.78
N SER A 590 -39.05 -23.66 -15.40
CA SER A 590 -38.96 -23.75 -16.86
C SER A 590 -40.27 -23.30 -17.53
N GLU A 591 -40.21 -23.02 -18.83
CA GLU A 591 -41.44 -23.00 -19.64
C GLU A 591 -42.16 -24.36 -19.52
N PRO A 592 -43.50 -24.38 -19.37
CA PRO A 592 -44.24 -25.64 -19.24
C PRO A 592 -44.12 -26.51 -20.49
N SER A 593 -44.10 -27.83 -20.29
CA SER A 593 -44.22 -28.82 -21.37
C SER A 593 -45.51 -28.63 -22.16
N ILE A 594 -45.58 -29.28 -23.34
CA ILE A 594 -46.87 -29.51 -24.00
C ILE A 594 -47.81 -30.32 -23.09
N GLU A 595 -49.11 -30.13 -23.27
CA GLU A 595 -50.14 -30.90 -22.56
C GLU A 595 -50.13 -32.37 -23.01
N ILE A 596 -50.12 -33.30 -22.05
CA ILE A 596 -50.12 -34.75 -22.30
C ILE A 596 -51.08 -35.50 -21.35
N THR A 597 -51.64 -36.61 -21.81
CA THR A 597 -52.60 -37.43 -21.06
C THR A 597 -52.08 -38.85 -20.88
N PRO A 598 -51.88 -39.34 -19.64
CA PRO A 598 -51.57 -40.74 -19.35
C PRO A 598 -52.69 -41.67 -19.84
N ALA A 599 -52.34 -42.84 -20.35
CA ALA A 599 -53.29 -43.81 -20.88
C ALA A 599 -52.90 -45.24 -20.50
N PRO A 600 -53.87 -46.14 -20.27
CA PRO A 600 -53.60 -47.51 -19.88
C PRO A 600 -52.80 -48.26 -20.95
N THR A 601 -51.89 -49.13 -20.51
CA THR A 601 -51.15 -49.98 -21.45
C THR A 601 -52.14 -50.84 -22.23
N PRO A 602 -52.12 -50.85 -23.59
CA PRO A 602 -53.05 -51.68 -24.35
C PRO A 602 -52.82 -53.15 -23.99
N GLU A 603 -53.89 -53.88 -23.65
CA GLU A 603 -53.82 -55.32 -23.42
C GLU A 603 -53.18 -56.01 -24.63
N PRO A 604 -52.19 -56.91 -24.44
CA PRO A 604 -51.61 -57.64 -25.55
C PRO A 604 -52.72 -58.42 -26.24
N THR A 605 -52.88 -58.22 -27.56
CA THR A 605 -53.81 -59.00 -28.36
C THR A 605 -53.42 -60.48 -28.23
N PRO A 606 -54.34 -61.41 -27.89
CA PRO A 606 -53.99 -62.82 -27.71
C PRO A 606 -53.34 -63.35 -28.99
N THR A 607 -52.13 -63.90 -28.85
CA THR A 607 -51.44 -64.58 -29.95
C THR A 607 -52.29 -65.76 -30.40
N PRO A 608 -52.63 -65.92 -31.70
CA PRO A 608 -53.37 -67.09 -32.15
C PRO A 608 -52.58 -68.37 -31.86
N GLU A 609 -53.29 -69.37 -31.34
CA GLU A 609 -52.78 -70.70 -30.96
C GLU A 609 -52.01 -71.34 -32.14
N PRO A 610 -50.77 -71.81 -31.95
CA PRO A 610 -50.00 -72.42 -33.03
C PRO A 610 -50.63 -73.76 -33.45
N THR A 611 -50.84 -73.92 -34.75
CA THR A 611 -51.23 -75.20 -35.37
C THR A 611 -50.10 -76.22 -35.20
N PRO A 612 -50.35 -77.47 -34.76
CA PRO A 612 -49.27 -78.43 -34.51
C PRO A 612 -48.61 -78.89 -35.82
N GLU A 613 -47.31 -78.62 -35.97
CA GLU A 613 -46.44 -79.19 -37.01
C GLU A 613 -45.71 -80.46 -36.52
N PRO A 614 -45.33 -81.39 -37.43
CA PRO A 614 -44.93 -82.75 -37.08
C PRO A 614 -43.51 -82.84 -36.51
N THR A 615 -43.32 -83.86 -35.68
CA THR A 615 -42.11 -84.19 -34.91
C THR A 615 -40.86 -84.41 -35.79
N PRO A 616 -39.73 -83.72 -35.53
CA PRO A 616 -38.44 -84.05 -36.14
C PRO A 616 -37.64 -85.10 -35.33
N GLU A 617 -36.87 -85.92 -36.06
CA GLU A 617 -35.94 -86.98 -35.57
C GLU A 617 -34.76 -86.43 -34.74
N PRO A 618 -34.13 -87.26 -33.88
CA PRO A 618 -33.10 -86.82 -32.95
C PRO A 618 -31.72 -86.65 -33.60
N THR A 619 -31.06 -85.52 -33.32
CA THR A 619 -29.68 -85.21 -33.72
C THR A 619 -28.69 -85.40 -32.55
N PRO A 620 -27.47 -85.93 -32.75
CA PRO A 620 -26.64 -86.49 -31.68
C PRO A 620 -25.82 -85.47 -30.87
N THR A 621 -25.43 -85.93 -29.68
CA THR A 621 -24.70 -85.24 -28.60
C THR A 621 -23.30 -84.73 -29.01
N PRO A 622 -22.89 -83.49 -28.64
CA PRO A 622 -21.53 -83.00 -28.88
C PRO A 622 -20.50 -83.50 -27.83
N GLU A 623 -19.28 -83.76 -28.31
CA GLU A 623 -18.07 -84.14 -27.56
C GLU A 623 -17.51 -83.01 -26.67
N PRO A 624 -16.74 -83.31 -25.60
CA PRO A 624 -16.24 -82.33 -24.66
C PRO A 624 -14.99 -81.56 -25.16
N THR A 625 -14.96 -80.27 -24.83
CA THR A 625 -13.89 -79.30 -25.13
C THR A 625 -12.61 -79.55 -24.29
N PRO A 626 -11.40 -79.41 -24.87
CA PRO A 626 -10.13 -79.62 -24.16
C PRO A 626 -9.68 -78.43 -23.29
N GLU A 627 -8.94 -78.76 -22.22
CA GLU A 627 -8.38 -77.88 -21.18
C GLU A 627 -7.16 -77.07 -21.68
N PRO A 628 -6.97 -75.79 -21.27
CA PRO A 628 -5.85 -74.96 -21.71
C PRO A 628 -4.52 -75.29 -21.02
N THR A 629 -3.43 -75.22 -21.80
CA THR A 629 -2.02 -75.46 -21.42
C THR A 629 -1.37 -74.22 -20.77
N PRO A 630 -0.49 -74.34 -19.76
CA PRO A 630 0.06 -73.19 -19.03
C PRO A 630 1.18 -72.43 -19.77
N GLU A 631 1.24 -71.11 -19.54
CA GLU A 631 2.26 -70.17 -20.05
C GLU A 631 3.64 -70.31 -19.36
N PRO A 632 4.76 -70.01 -20.06
CA PRO A 632 6.11 -70.12 -19.52
C PRO A 632 6.58 -68.86 -18.76
N THR A 633 7.39 -69.09 -17.72
CA THR A 633 8.04 -68.09 -16.85
C THR A 633 9.22 -67.38 -17.54
N PRO A 634 9.44 -66.06 -17.37
CA PRO A 634 10.64 -65.38 -17.87
C PRO A 634 11.87 -65.59 -16.96
N THR A 635 13.02 -65.79 -17.61
CA THR A 635 14.38 -65.93 -17.01
C THR A 635 15.04 -64.55 -16.90
N PRO A 636 15.89 -64.28 -15.90
CA PRO A 636 16.56 -62.98 -15.75
C PRO A 636 17.82 -62.89 -16.63
N GLU A 637 18.06 -61.72 -17.23
CA GLU A 637 19.30 -61.42 -17.97
C GLU A 637 20.45 -61.01 -17.02
N PRO A 638 21.71 -61.22 -17.46
CA PRO A 638 22.92 -61.17 -16.62
C PRO A 638 23.47 -59.78 -16.29
#